data_AF-A0A7R8ZTE5-F1
#
_entry.id   AF-A0A7R8ZTE5-F1
#
_cell.length_a   1.000
_cell.length_b   1.000
_cell.length_c   1.000
_cell.angle_alpha   90.00
_cell.angle_beta   90.00
_cell.angle_gamma   90.00
#
_symmetry.space_group_name_H-M   'P 1'
#
loop_
_entity.id
_entity.type
_entity.pdbx_description
1 polymer ?
#
loop_
_entity_poly.entity_id
_entity_poly.type
_entity_poly.pdbx_seq_one_letter_code
_entity_poly.pdbx_strand_id
1 'polypeptide(L)'
;MVSGDKHYLEIETENKNTGFLYVNFQLCALLTGLSYPRLVNFRDPTCTKLEDDRQLEVAMLDYIISLLCAVGADELWLASIPVCLSLPLSWLLAGQGADMMMSLSPQLHELFGRPDKACLLYRHFEALLEVPGRETVLTRKAISSAGGGSNTVLSNAEKKKQFVWVDSTGVDGTRATYDPVSMHLWPDDQRLVHVGEFLCSSSPVEICIPRRQGQTDSEYTDAQEDHLFLVAQRTMALPVGRALFTYGSLNTSSLITLNMFVPTLNLKGVIPPRFNVLEFGHPDMATDIEFWPQFHNSVAAGLRVLPGVNFKFSVRTYDPNPTFESGGTVLGYGLNGHLRDLHAVYIHDLLIRGDERTTIGTLLGVSASHFGDSRFQASKMLSCHNSALLPPTSTELDIPPSVQNAAIFGVGLVFFGTGHRLFLDAALLEICKPPGPELENSLDRESYALSAGFAMGMIGFGMGESYLNEPVTVNRPERIFETLYRYIHGGKRTMLKSVEKDRYRGASYQIKETGDVNTDVTCPGATMALGMLFFDTGNEWVTHALRLPDTAYALRKRRPDHLMLWTIARNLVQWSDIKAELSWVVNQTSKSITQPQRTIQTISDLLDLKSDLVDFFTLAGACFVLGLRFAGSGNEEAFELTMGIVEEFVCMLNRKQDSSTDLEHALRSNIKNFLNVFIIAPAMIMAGRGELRVLRLVRVLRRFRGNNRVLGTNYGRHMVLHMALGLTFLGKGRFSLAAHPKGVASMLAAFYPIYPQTSSDNR
;
A
#
# COMPACT_ATOMS: atom_id res chain seq x y z
N MET A 1 -34.57 24.56 53.76
CA MET A 1 -34.64 25.45 54.95
C MET A 1 -34.70 26.88 54.45
N VAL A 2 -35.44 27.72 55.17
CA VAL A 2 -35.93 29.06 54.79
C VAL A 2 -34.85 30.14 54.97
N SER A 3 -34.64 30.97 53.95
CA SER A 3 -34.36 32.43 54.03
C SER A 3 -34.45 32.94 52.59
N GLY A 4 -35.51 33.63 52.18
CA GLY A 4 -35.81 34.99 52.61
C GLY A 4 -35.36 35.92 51.48
N ASP A 5 -36.11 35.91 50.37
CA ASP A 5 -36.28 37.03 49.42
C ASP A 5 -37.13 36.51 48.24
N LYS A 6 -38.44 36.76 48.32
CA LYS A 6 -39.36 36.59 47.19
C LYS A 6 -39.21 37.81 46.28
N HIS A 7 -38.27 37.76 45.35
CA HIS A 7 -38.36 38.56 44.13
C HIS A 7 -38.91 37.66 43.02
N TYR A 8 -40.24 37.66 42.87
CA TYR A 8 -40.83 37.35 41.57
C TYR A 8 -40.47 38.52 40.65
N LEU A 9 -39.42 38.33 39.85
CA LEU A 9 -39.12 39.23 38.74
C LEU A 9 -40.14 38.93 37.63
N GLU A 10 -41.21 39.70 37.58
CA GLU A 10 -42.01 39.84 36.36
C GLU A 10 -41.10 40.48 35.29
N ILE A 11 -40.80 39.72 34.24
CA ILE A 11 -40.03 40.22 33.09
C ILE A 11 -40.93 40.11 31.86
N GLU A 12 -41.35 41.27 31.35
CA GLU A 12 -41.90 41.42 30.00
C GLU A 12 -40.74 41.29 29.00
N THR A 13 -40.55 40.08 28.46
CA THR A 13 -39.72 39.90 27.26
C THR A 13 -40.65 39.90 26.04
N GLU A 14 -40.47 40.83 25.11
CA GLU A 14 -41.24 40.89 23.85
C GLU A 14 -41.03 39.62 22.97
N ASN A 15 -39.93 38.88 23.20
CA ASN A 15 -39.61 37.63 22.51
C ASN A 15 -39.86 36.42 23.42
N LYS A 16 -40.75 35.50 23.02
CA LYS A 16 -41.14 34.32 23.83
C LYS A 16 -40.00 33.32 24.08
N ASN A 17 -39.01 33.29 23.20
CA ASN A 17 -37.88 32.35 23.29
C ASN A 17 -36.86 32.76 24.36
N THR A 18 -36.54 34.05 24.47
CA THR A 18 -35.58 34.58 25.46
C THR A 18 -36.11 34.45 26.88
N GLY A 19 -37.42 34.68 27.08
CA GLY A 19 -38.10 34.41 28.35
C GLY A 19 -38.05 32.93 28.76
N PHE A 20 -38.22 32.01 27.80
CA PHE A 20 -38.15 30.57 28.06
C PHE A 20 -36.74 30.08 28.43
N LEU A 21 -35.71 30.60 27.76
CA LEU A 21 -34.29 30.34 28.08
C LEU A 21 -33.92 30.84 29.48
N TYR A 22 -34.41 32.01 29.88
CA TYR A 22 -34.14 32.60 31.19
C TYR A 22 -34.76 31.78 32.34
N VAL A 23 -35.98 31.26 32.14
CA VAL A 23 -36.63 30.36 33.10
C VAL A 23 -35.85 29.05 33.25
N ASN A 24 -35.40 28.45 32.15
CA ASN A 24 -34.56 27.25 32.19
C ASN A 24 -33.20 27.49 32.85
N PHE A 25 -32.60 28.65 32.63
CA PHE A 25 -31.37 29.07 33.29
C PHE A 25 -31.53 29.14 34.82
N GLN A 26 -32.59 29.79 35.31
CA GLN A 26 -32.88 29.85 36.75
C GLN A 26 -33.16 28.46 37.34
N LEU A 27 -33.87 27.61 36.59
CA LEU A 27 -34.12 26.21 36.95
C LEU A 27 -32.82 25.41 37.11
N CYS A 28 -31.90 25.49 36.16
CA CYS A 28 -30.58 24.85 36.24
C CYS A 28 -29.77 25.36 37.44
N ALA A 29 -29.75 26.68 37.68
CA ALA A 29 -29.04 27.25 38.82
C ALA A 29 -29.61 26.75 40.16
N LEU A 30 -30.94 26.62 40.28
CA LEU A 30 -31.61 26.09 41.47
C LEU A 30 -31.35 24.60 41.69
N LEU A 31 -31.35 23.79 40.62
CA LEU A 31 -31.17 22.34 40.69
C LEU A 31 -29.71 21.94 41.01
N THR A 32 -28.74 22.76 40.65
CA THR A 32 -27.31 22.45 40.78
C THR A 32 -26.69 22.91 42.10
N GLY A 33 -27.38 23.75 42.87
CA GLY A 33 -26.94 24.19 44.21
C GLY A 33 -25.63 24.99 44.23
N LEU A 34 -25.08 25.33 43.06
CA LEU A 34 -23.89 26.15 42.92
C LEU A 34 -24.26 27.61 43.20
N SER A 35 -23.91 28.10 44.39
CA SER A 35 -24.01 29.52 44.72
C SER A 35 -22.88 30.28 44.03
N TYR A 36 -23.18 31.07 42.99
CA TYR A 36 -22.23 32.05 42.45
C TYR A 36 -22.84 33.46 42.35
N PRO A 37 -21.98 34.49 42.49
CA PRO A 37 -22.33 35.82 42.95
C PRO A 37 -22.99 36.60 41.83
N ARG A 38 -24.01 37.38 42.21
CA ARG A 38 -24.56 38.53 41.50
C ARG A 38 -24.75 38.29 40.01
N LEU A 39 -26.00 38.01 39.65
CA LEU A 39 -26.61 38.58 38.46
C LEU A 39 -25.96 39.95 38.18
N VAL A 40 -25.01 39.99 37.23
CA VAL A 40 -24.70 41.25 36.58
C VAL A 40 -26.03 41.62 35.98
N ASN A 41 -26.58 42.73 36.47
CA ASN A 41 -27.76 43.34 35.92
C ASN A 41 -27.58 43.39 34.40
N PHE A 42 -28.28 42.53 33.66
CA PHE A 42 -28.51 42.70 32.21
C PHE A 42 -29.38 43.95 31.92
N ARG A 43 -29.49 44.85 32.90
CA ARG A 43 -30.07 46.20 32.86
C ARG A 43 -29.05 47.27 33.27
N ASP A 44 -27.74 47.05 33.10
CA ASP A 44 -26.82 48.19 33.06
C ASP A 44 -27.07 48.96 31.76
N PRO A 45 -27.50 50.23 31.81
CA PRO A 45 -27.80 51.05 30.62
C PRO A 45 -26.54 51.40 29.81
N THR A 46 -25.38 50.89 30.19
CA THR A 46 -24.09 51.04 29.49
C THR A 46 -23.73 49.83 28.61
N CYS A 47 -24.49 48.73 28.67
CA CYS A 47 -24.37 47.60 27.75
C CYS A 47 -25.40 47.70 26.60
N THR A 48 -25.59 48.90 26.06
CA THR A 48 -26.22 49.08 24.76
C THR A 48 -25.22 48.66 23.67
N LYS A 49 -25.25 47.36 23.29
CA LYS A 49 -24.91 46.78 21.96
C LYS A 49 -24.65 45.27 22.05
N LEU A 50 -25.68 44.50 22.36
CA LEU A 50 -25.90 43.21 21.72
C LEU A 50 -27.24 43.37 21.00
N GLU A 51 -27.20 43.97 19.81
CA GLU A 51 -28.39 44.32 19.02
C GLU A 51 -29.07 43.09 18.37
N ASP A 52 -28.49 41.90 18.53
CA ASP A 52 -29.05 40.65 18.02
C ASP A 52 -29.50 39.74 19.18
N ASP A 53 -30.81 39.59 19.38
CA ASP A 53 -31.42 38.64 20.33
C ASP A 53 -30.83 37.22 20.22
N ARG A 54 -30.39 36.83 19.01
CA ARG A 54 -29.72 35.54 18.76
C ARG A 54 -28.38 35.37 19.48
N GLN A 55 -27.59 36.43 19.65
CA GLN A 55 -26.30 36.33 20.35
C GLN A 55 -26.51 36.13 21.85
N LEU A 56 -27.58 36.70 22.40
CA LEU A 56 -27.97 36.53 23.80
C LEU A 56 -28.48 35.10 24.05
N GLU A 57 -29.29 34.55 23.14
CA GLU A 57 -29.76 33.16 23.20
C GLU A 57 -28.59 32.16 23.20
N VAL A 58 -27.58 32.37 22.34
CA VAL A 58 -26.38 31.52 22.26
C VAL A 58 -25.55 31.60 23.55
N ALA A 59 -25.33 32.80 24.10
CA ALA A 59 -24.57 32.96 25.34
C ALA A 59 -25.26 32.32 26.56
N MET A 60 -26.59 32.40 26.64
CA MET A 60 -27.37 31.73 27.70
C MET A 60 -27.34 30.21 27.56
N LEU A 61 -27.40 29.70 26.33
CA LEU A 61 -27.25 28.27 26.05
C LEU A 61 -25.86 27.78 26.50
N ASP A 62 -24.77 28.40 26.03
CA ASP A 62 -23.40 28.02 26.38
C ASP A 62 -23.19 27.95 27.89
N TYR A 63 -23.84 28.86 28.63
CA TYR A 63 -23.78 28.87 30.07
C TYR A 63 -24.56 27.72 30.71
N ILE A 64 -25.78 27.42 30.25
CA ILE A 64 -26.56 26.25 30.70
C ILE A 64 -25.76 24.96 30.49
N ILE A 65 -25.06 24.88 29.36
CA ILE A 65 -24.23 23.74 28.99
C ILE A 65 -23.02 23.61 29.93
N SER A 66 -22.36 24.72 30.25
CA SER A 66 -21.26 24.76 31.22
C SER A 66 -21.67 24.34 32.63
N LEU A 67 -22.90 24.66 33.03
CA LEU A 67 -23.49 24.22 34.30
C LEU A 67 -23.76 22.71 34.30
N LEU A 68 -24.31 22.18 33.21
CA LEU A 68 -24.52 20.74 33.04
C LEU A 68 -23.20 19.97 33.01
N CYS A 69 -22.14 20.53 32.40
CA CYS A 69 -20.77 20.01 32.49
C CYS A 69 -20.28 19.93 33.93
N ALA A 70 -20.42 21.02 34.70
CA ALA A 70 -19.88 21.14 36.05
C ALA A 70 -20.51 20.14 37.04
N VAL A 71 -21.74 19.73 36.76
CA VAL A 71 -22.51 18.79 37.59
C VAL A 71 -22.28 17.34 37.19
N GLY A 72 -21.78 17.08 35.98
CA GLY A 72 -21.69 15.73 35.43
C GLY A 72 -23.10 15.13 35.23
N ALA A 73 -24.00 15.91 34.64
CA ALA A 73 -25.38 15.48 34.43
C ALA A 73 -25.46 14.34 33.39
N ASP A 74 -25.93 13.17 33.83
CA ASP A 74 -26.22 12.01 32.98
C ASP A 74 -27.74 11.87 32.73
N GLU A 75 -28.17 11.02 31.78
CA GLU A 75 -29.60 10.75 31.54
C GLU A 75 -30.35 10.29 32.80
N LEU A 76 -29.67 9.53 33.67
CA LEU A 76 -30.17 9.10 34.99
C LEU A 76 -30.45 10.28 35.94
N TRP A 77 -29.66 11.35 35.84
CA TRP A 77 -29.88 12.57 36.62
C TRP A 77 -31.14 13.30 36.12
N LEU A 78 -31.33 13.45 34.81
CA LEU A 78 -32.56 14.00 34.23
C LEU A 78 -33.81 13.19 34.63
N ALA A 79 -33.69 11.85 34.65
CA ALA A 79 -34.77 10.95 35.05
C ALA A 79 -35.12 11.04 36.55
N SER A 80 -34.18 11.47 37.39
CA SER A 80 -34.40 11.65 38.83
C SER A 80 -35.18 12.92 39.20
N ILE A 81 -35.30 13.85 38.26
CA ILE A 81 -35.97 15.14 38.44
C ILE A 81 -37.48 14.98 38.16
N PRO A 82 -38.36 15.62 38.96
CA PRO A 82 -39.80 15.64 38.68
C PRO A 82 -40.11 16.11 37.25
N VAL A 83 -41.02 15.39 36.58
CA VAL A 83 -41.35 15.57 35.15
C VAL A 83 -41.64 17.03 34.78
N CYS A 84 -42.28 17.79 35.67
CA CYS A 84 -42.59 19.21 35.44
C CYS A 84 -41.35 20.12 35.29
N LEU A 85 -40.21 19.74 35.89
CA LEU A 85 -38.96 20.49 35.83
C LEU A 85 -38.02 19.95 34.75
N SER A 86 -38.10 18.65 34.41
CA SER A 86 -37.30 18.04 33.35
C SER A 86 -37.86 18.29 31.95
N LEU A 87 -39.16 18.53 31.78
CA LEU A 87 -39.78 18.76 30.46
C LEU A 87 -39.22 19.98 29.71
N PRO A 88 -39.09 21.17 30.34
CA PRO A 88 -38.51 22.35 29.70
C PRO A 88 -37.04 22.16 29.29
N LEU A 89 -36.28 21.46 30.15
CA LEU A 89 -34.90 21.06 29.88
C LEU A 89 -34.82 20.08 28.72
N SER A 90 -35.63 19.03 28.71
CA SER A 90 -35.66 18.05 27.63
C SER A 90 -36.05 18.68 26.29
N TRP A 91 -36.94 19.68 26.29
CA TRP A 91 -37.33 20.41 25.09
C TRP A 91 -36.21 21.32 24.58
N LEU A 92 -35.48 21.98 25.48
CA LEU A 92 -34.28 22.75 25.16
C LEU A 92 -33.18 21.86 24.56
N LEU A 93 -32.94 20.70 25.16
CA LEU A 93 -31.96 19.71 24.70
C LEU A 93 -32.36 19.13 23.33
N ALA A 94 -33.65 18.83 23.12
CA ALA A 94 -34.17 18.33 21.84
C ALA A 94 -34.15 19.36 20.71
N GLY A 95 -34.34 20.66 21.02
CA GLY A 95 -34.37 21.74 20.04
C GLY A 95 -33.00 22.15 19.50
N GLN A 96 -31.91 21.87 20.22
CA GLN A 96 -30.55 22.34 19.91
C GLN A 96 -29.63 21.27 19.29
N GLY A 97 -30.16 20.06 19.02
CA GLY A 97 -29.38 18.92 18.51
C GLY A 97 -28.74 19.08 17.11
N ALA A 98 -28.89 20.25 16.46
CA ALA A 98 -28.42 20.52 15.10
C ALA A 98 -27.00 21.11 15.03
N ASP A 99 -26.66 22.14 15.83
CA ASP A 99 -25.47 22.98 15.57
C ASP A 99 -24.37 22.94 16.64
N MET A 100 -24.44 22.01 17.59
CA MET A 100 -23.51 21.99 18.72
C MET A 100 -22.09 21.46 18.39
N MET A 101 -21.08 22.25 18.77
CA MET A 101 -19.64 22.03 18.55
C MET A 101 -19.09 20.72 19.17
N MET A 102 -18.05 20.19 18.53
CA MET A 102 -17.29 18.97 18.90
C MET A 102 -16.48 19.08 20.22
N SER A 103 -16.60 20.18 20.97
CA SER A 103 -15.80 20.47 22.16
C SER A 103 -16.42 19.97 23.48
N LEU A 104 -17.60 19.36 23.44
CA LEU A 104 -18.35 18.95 24.62
C LEU A 104 -17.92 17.56 25.12
N SER A 105 -18.17 17.28 26.41
CA SER A 105 -17.89 15.96 26.97
C SER A 105 -18.85 14.90 26.40
N PRO A 106 -18.43 13.63 26.29
CA PRO A 106 -19.23 12.58 25.68
C PRO A 106 -20.57 12.33 26.42
N GLN A 107 -20.59 12.48 27.75
CA GLN A 107 -21.81 12.36 28.58
C GLN A 107 -22.88 13.38 28.21
N LEU A 108 -22.47 14.60 27.83
CA LEU A 108 -23.40 15.63 27.42
C LEU A 108 -23.99 15.34 26.04
N HIS A 109 -23.20 14.77 25.13
CA HIS A 109 -23.73 14.37 23.82
C HIS A 109 -24.80 13.27 23.94
N GLU A 110 -24.69 12.35 24.91
CA GLU A 110 -25.76 11.42 25.25
C GLU A 110 -27.00 12.16 25.76
N LEU A 111 -26.81 13.12 26.67
CA LEU A 111 -27.88 13.99 27.20
C LEU A 111 -28.64 14.78 26.12
N PHE A 112 -27.94 15.20 25.05
CA PHE A 112 -28.52 15.88 23.89
C PHE A 112 -29.20 14.94 22.89
N GLY A 113 -29.30 13.63 23.19
CA GLY A 113 -29.87 12.63 22.28
C GLY A 113 -29.00 12.40 21.03
N ARG A 114 -27.70 12.68 21.10
CA ARG A 114 -26.70 12.48 20.05
C ARG A 114 -25.64 11.46 20.48
N PRO A 115 -26.03 10.18 20.69
CA PRO A 115 -25.09 9.12 21.05
C PRO A 115 -24.07 8.83 19.94
N ASP A 116 -24.35 9.26 18.70
CA ASP A 116 -23.43 9.23 17.56
C ASP A 116 -22.15 10.04 17.84
N LYS A 117 -22.30 11.27 18.35
CA LYS A 117 -21.17 12.14 18.71
C LYS A 117 -20.48 11.67 19.99
N ALA A 118 -21.24 11.19 20.97
CA ALA A 118 -20.70 10.64 22.21
C ALA A 118 -19.79 9.42 21.95
N CYS A 119 -20.24 8.48 21.11
CA CYS A 119 -19.47 7.28 20.75
C CYS A 119 -18.13 7.61 20.07
N LEU A 120 -18.11 8.63 19.20
CA LEU A 120 -16.87 9.10 18.57
C LEU A 120 -15.88 9.66 19.58
N LEU A 121 -16.36 10.44 20.56
CA LEU A 121 -15.54 11.01 21.61
C LEU A 121 -15.06 9.93 22.60
N TYR A 122 -15.91 8.98 22.99
CA TYR A 122 -15.49 7.85 23.84
C TYR A 122 -14.34 7.07 23.19
N ARG A 123 -14.42 6.79 21.88
CA ARG A 123 -13.31 6.15 21.15
C ARG A 123 -12.06 7.02 21.09
N HIS A 124 -12.21 8.34 20.95
CA HIS A 124 -11.08 9.27 20.97
C HIS A 124 -10.41 9.33 22.35
N PHE A 125 -11.19 9.31 23.43
CA PHE A 125 -10.69 9.26 24.81
C PHE A 125 -10.02 7.91 25.12
N GLU A 126 -10.57 6.79 24.65
CA GLU A 126 -9.92 5.47 24.74
C GLU A 126 -8.56 5.48 24.02
N ALA A 127 -8.50 6.01 22.79
CA ALA A 127 -7.24 6.12 22.03
C ALA A 127 -6.20 7.03 22.70
N LEU A 128 -6.62 8.07 23.42
CA LEU A 128 -5.72 8.94 24.20
C LEU A 128 -5.26 8.31 25.52
N LEU A 129 -6.05 7.41 26.10
CA LEU A 129 -5.72 6.68 27.34
C LEU A 129 -4.81 5.47 27.10
N GLU A 130 -4.66 5.02 25.86
CA GLU A 130 -3.70 3.97 25.46
C GLU A 130 -2.21 4.41 25.46
N VAL A 131 -1.88 5.59 26.02
CA VAL A 131 -0.50 5.94 26.37
C VAL A 131 -0.04 5.05 27.53
N PRO A 132 1.05 4.28 27.40
CA PRO A 132 1.44 3.29 28.40
C PRO A 132 1.89 3.99 29.69
N GLY A 133 1.16 3.78 30.80
CA GLY A 133 1.63 4.17 32.14
C GLY A 133 0.60 4.68 33.15
N ARG A 134 -0.69 4.82 32.81
CA ARG A 134 -1.74 5.20 33.78
C ARG A 134 -3.01 4.36 33.63
N GLU A 135 -3.03 3.19 34.24
CA GLU A 135 -4.30 2.56 34.60
C GLU A 135 -5.00 3.45 35.64
N THR A 136 -6.01 4.21 35.20
CA THR A 136 -6.91 4.91 36.11
C THR A 136 -8.23 4.15 36.18
N VAL A 137 -8.69 3.95 37.41
CA VAL A 137 -9.79 3.08 37.90
C VAL A 137 -11.18 3.40 37.32
N LEU A 138 -11.30 4.32 36.36
CA LEU A 138 -12.58 4.83 35.86
C LEU A 138 -13.29 3.89 34.86
N THR A 139 -12.58 2.96 34.21
CA THR A 139 -13.16 2.06 33.19
C THR A 139 -14.00 0.90 33.78
N ARG A 140 -13.86 0.56 35.07
CA ARG A 140 -14.70 -0.49 35.69
C ARG A 140 -16.10 -0.04 36.13
N LYS A 141 -16.32 1.27 36.31
CA LYS A 141 -17.65 1.79 36.73
C LYS A 141 -18.61 2.03 35.57
N ALA A 142 -18.12 2.31 34.36
CA ALA A 142 -18.98 2.49 33.18
C ALA A 142 -19.60 1.16 32.69
N ILE A 143 -18.85 0.05 32.78
CA ILE A 143 -19.35 -1.27 32.35
C ILE A 143 -20.31 -1.89 33.40
N SER A 144 -20.22 -1.50 34.67
CA SER A 144 -21.07 -2.05 35.74
C SER A 144 -22.37 -1.27 36.00
N SER A 145 -22.50 -0.03 35.54
CA SER A 145 -23.69 0.82 35.73
C SER A 145 -24.69 0.79 34.57
N ALA A 146 -24.31 0.26 33.40
CA ALA A 146 -25.21 -0.01 32.28
C ALA A 146 -25.98 -1.35 32.39
N GLY A 147 -25.88 -2.04 33.53
CA GLY A 147 -26.47 -3.37 33.76
C GLY A 147 -27.88 -3.39 34.39
N GLY A 148 -28.54 -2.25 34.53
CA GLY A 148 -29.80 -2.15 35.29
C GLY A 148 -30.91 -1.45 34.52
N GLY A 149 -31.56 -2.13 33.58
CA GLY A 149 -32.86 -1.68 33.04
C GLY A 149 -32.98 -1.55 31.53
N SER A 150 -32.57 -2.56 30.75
CA SER A 150 -33.03 -2.69 29.36
C SER A 150 -33.13 -4.16 28.93
N ASN A 151 -33.62 -5.02 29.83
CA ASN A 151 -33.81 -6.47 29.58
C ASN A 151 -35.22 -6.84 29.08
N THR A 152 -36.04 -5.89 28.63
CA THR A 152 -37.43 -6.19 28.23
C THR A 152 -37.86 -5.75 26.84
N VAL A 153 -36.96 -5.16 26.02
CA VAL A 153 -37.28 -4.84 24.61
C VAL A 153 -36.32 -5.48 23.60
N LEU A 154 -35.17 -6.02 24.04
CA LEU A 154 -34.24 -6.77 23.17
C LEU A 154 -34.45 -8.30 23.18
N SER A 155 -35.28 -8.83 24.08
CA SER A 155 -35.45 -10.28 24.28
C SER A 155 -36.30 -11.00 23.21
N ASN A 156 -36.86 -10.28 22.23
CA ASN A 156 -37.59 -10.88 21.11
C ASN A 156 -36.90 -10.76 19.73
N ALA A 157 -35.73 -10.12 19.65
CA ALA A 157 -34.92 -10.08 18.42
C ALA A 157 -33.72 -11.07 18.45
N GLU A 158 -33.33 -11.57 19.62
CA GLU A 158 -32.18 -12.46 19.82
C GLU A 158 -32.48 -13.96 19.60
N LYS A 159 -33.59 -14.30 18.93
CA LYS A 159 -33.80 -15.64 18.35
C LYS A 159 -33.51 -15.72 16.86
N LYS A 160 -32.82 -14.72 16.28
CA LYS A 160 -32.06 -14.93 15.05
C LYS A 160 -30.64 -15.30 15.44
N LYS A 161 -30.38 -16.61 15.45
CA LYS A 161 -29.07 -17.28 15.53
C LYS A 161 -27.91 -16.29 15.36
N GLN A 162 -27.37 -15.84 16.49
CA GLN A 162 -26.04 -15.27 16.53
C GLN A 162 -25.10 -16.44 16.19
N PHE A 163 -24.92 -16.69 14.90
CA PHE A 163 -23.82 -17.49 14.41
C PHE A 163 -22.56 -16.71 14.73
N VAL A 164 -22.02 -16.92 15.92
CA VAL A 164 -20.61 -16.72 16.17
C VAL A 164 -19.92 -17.73 15.26
N TRP A 165 -19.56 -17.30 14.06
CA TRP A 165 -18.64 -18.05 13.20
C TRP A 165 -17.28 -17.99 13.87
N VAL A 166 -17.06 -18.87 14.84
CA VAL A 166 -15.72 -19.29 15.19
C VAL A 166 -15.21 -20.04 13.97
N ASP A 167 -14.21 -19.47 13.32
CA ASP A 167 -13.51 -20.04 12.16
C ASP A 167 -12.96 -21.43 12.50
N SER A 168 -13.75 -22.49 12.30
CA SER A 168 -13.25 -23.87 12.27
C SER A 168 -12.85 -24.30 10.86
N THR A 169 -13.00 -23.44 9.84
CA THR A 169 -12.69 -23.75 8.43
C THR A 169 -11.90 -22.65 7.72
N GLY A 170 -11.00 -21.96 8.43
CA GLY A 170 -10.07 -20.96 7.87
C GLY A 170 -9.02 -21.49 6.87
N VAL A 171 -9.34 -22.56 6.13
CA VAL A 171 -8.41 -23.36 5.32
C VAL A 171 -7.78 -22.56 4.17
N ASP A 172 -8.52 -21.60 3.59
CA ASP A 172 -8.12 -20.96 2.33
C ASP A 172 -7.51 -19.55 2.49
N GLY A 173 -7.60 -18.95 3.68
CA GLY A 173 -7.15 -17.58 3.97
C GLY A 173 -7.94 -16.43 3.30
N THR A 174 -8.74 -16.73 2.28
CA THR A 174 -9.67 -15.79 1.60
C THR A 174 -11.06 -15.79 2.22
N ARG A 175 -11.44 -16.93 2.83
CA ARG A 175 -12.78 -17.24 3.35
C ARG A 175 -12.91 -17.00 4.85
N ALA A 176 -12.46 -15.84 5.32
CA ALA A 176 -12.78 -15.37 6.66
C ALA A 176 -13.34 -13.95 6.59
N THR A 177 -14.50 -13.77 7.22
CA THR A 177 -15.32 -12.57 7.42
C THR A 177 -16.21 -12.14 6.25
N TYR A 178 -17.48 -12.60 6.30
CA TYR A 178 -18.63 -11.78 5.93
C TYR A 178 -18.46 -10.45 6.66
N ASP A 179 -17.83 -9.49 6.00
CA ASP A 179 -17.68 -8.19 6.58
C ASP A 179 -18.96 -7.41 6.31
N PRO A 180 -19.74 -7.04 7.35
CA PRO A 180 -20.96 -6.29 7.14
C PRO A 180 -20.69 -5.02 6.35
N VAL A 181 -19.56 -4.33 6.57
CA VAL A 181 -19.24 -3.08 5.84
C VAL A 181 -19.03 -3.35 4.35
N SER A 182 -18.18 -4.33 3.98
CA SER A 182 -17.97 -4.70 2.58
C SER A 182 -19.24 -5.16 1.86
N MET A 183 -20.21 -5.76 2.57
CA MET A 183 -21.50 -6.11 1.96
C MET A 183 -22.40 -4.90 1.66
N HIS A 184 -22.33 -3.85 2.48
CA HIS A 184 -23.06 -2.61 2.21
C HIS A 184 -22.46 -1.83 1.03
N LEU A 185 -21.16 -1.97 0.76
CA LEU A 185 -20.53 -1.32 -0.41
C LEU A 185 -21.08 -1.86 -1.73
N TRP A 186 -21.43 -3.15 -1.78
CA TRP A 186 -21.83 -3.82 -3.01
C TRP A 186 -23.03 -4.77 -2.77
N PRO A 187 -24.24 -4.23 -2.57
CA PRO A 187 -25.42 -5.03 -2.20
C PRO A 187 -25.94 -5.90 -3.35
N ASP A 188 -25.83 -5.43 -4.59
CA ASP A 188 -26.48 -6.05 -5.75
C ASP A 188 -25.67 -7.20 -6.39
N ASP A 189 -24.37 -7.31 -6.07
CA ASP A 189 -23.46 -8.26 -6.74
C ASP A 189 -22.53 -8.97 -5.74
N GLN A 190 -22.39 -10.28 -5.92
CA GLN A 190 -21.52 -11.16 -5.12
C GLN A 190 -20.06 -11.13 -5.59
N ARG A 191 -19.57 -9.96 -6.02
CA ARG A 191 -18.22 -9.75 -6.56
C ARG A 191 -17.13 -10.26 -5.61
N LEU A 192 -17.30 -10.05 -4.30
CA LEU A 192 -16.33 -10.48 -3.28
C LEU A 192 -16.18 -12.01 -3.19
N VAL A 193 -17.28 -12.74 -3.38
CA VAL A 193 -17.26 -14.21 -3.36
C VAL A 193 -16.44 -14.71 -4.55
N HIS A 194 -16.71 -14.18 -5.74
CA HIS A 194 -15.95 -14.53 -6.94
C HIS A 194 -14.48 -14.15 -6.86
N VAL A 195 -14.15 -12.98 -6.30
CA VAL A 195 -12.74 -12.57 -6.08
C VAL A 195 -12.05 -13.49 -5.08
N GLY A 196 -12.72 -13.87 -3.99
CA GLY A 196 -12.22 -14.83 -3.01
C GLY A 196 -11.96 -16.22 -3.61
N GLU A 197 -12.83 -16.69 -4.51
CA GLU A 197 -12.63 -17.92 -5.29
C GLU A 197 -11.48 -17.78 -6.29
N PHE A 198 -11.34 -16.61 -6.92
CA PHE A 198 -10.26 -16.37 -7.87
C PHE A 198 -8.89 -16.32 -7.21
N LEU A 199 -8.81 -15.85 -5.97
CA LEU A 199 -7.57 -15.72 -5.20
C LEU A 199 -7.33 -16.88 -4.21
N CYS A 200 -8.17 -17.92 -4.25
CA CYS A 200 -7.98 -19.12 -3.44
C CYS A 200 -6.81 -19.95 -3.97
N SER A 201 -5.86 -20.27 -3.09
CA SER A 201 -4.66 -21.04 -3.42
C SER A 201 -4.56 -22.38 -2.69
N SER A 202 -5.55 -22.73 -1.86
CA SER A 202 -5.51 -23.91 -0.98
C SER A 202 -6.30 -25.09 -1.54
N SER A 203 -7.31 -24.83 -2.36
CA SER A 203 -8.05 -25.88 -3.08
C SER A 203 -7.24 -26.39 -4.28
N PRO A 204 -7.20 -27.72 -4.52
CA PRO A 204 -6.58 -28.26 -5.72
C PRO A 204 -7.33 -27.86 -6.99
N VAL A 205 -6.62 -27.83 -8.12
CA VAL A 205 -7.18 -27.39 -9.41
C VAL A 205 -7.72 -28.57 -10.20
N GLU A 206 -8.93 -28.46 -10.72
CA GLU A 206 -9.49 -29.43 -11.65
C GLU A 206 -8.84 -29.36 -13.04
N ILE A 207 -8.36 -30.50 -13.54
CA ILE A 207 -7.75 -30.63 -14.87
C ILE A 207 -8.66 -31.45 -15.77
N CYS A 208 -9.31 -30.77 -16.72
CA CYS A 208 -10.24 -31.38 -17.68
C CYS A 208 -9.65 -31.31 -19.09
N ILE A 209 -8.76 -32.25 -19.43
CA ILE A 209 -8.19 -32.35 -20.78
C ILE A 209 -8.82 -33.53 -21.52
N PRO A 210 -9.50 -33.29 -22.66
CA PRO A 210 -10.04 -34.38 -23.46
C PRO A 210 -8.89 -35.19 -24.06
N ARG A 211 -8.97 -36.52 -23.91
CA ARG A 211 -7.98 -37.43 -24.52
C ARG A 211 -8.14 -37.42 -26.04
N ARG A 212 -7.03 -37.25 -26.78
CA ARG A 212 -7.03 -37.28 -28.24
C ARG A 212 -7.09 -38.72 -28.74
N GLN A 213 -7.74 -38.94 -29.89
CA GLN A 213 -7.81 -40.27 -30.51
C GLN A 213 -6.41 -40.69 -30.98
N GLY A 214 -5.95 -41.88 -30.57
CA GLY A 214 -4.62 -42.41 -30.87
C GLY A 214 -3.49 -42.02 -29.90
N GLN A 215 -3.77 -41.19 -28.89
CA GLN A 215 -2.78 -40.79 -27.87
C GLN A 215 -2.49 -41.93 -26.89
N THR A 216 -1.20 -42.23 -26.67
CA THR A 216 -0.78 -43.24 -25.68
C THR A 216 -1.09 -42.80 -24.25
N ASP A 217 -1.12 -43.72 -23.29
CA ASP A 217 -1.35 -43.37 -21.89
C ASP A 217 -0.24 -42.44 -21.35
N SER A 218 1.02 -42.68 -21.75
CA SER A 218 2.17 -41.83 -21.38
C SER A 218 2.03 -40.42 -21.94
N GLU A 219 1.73 -40.28 -23.24
CA GLU A 219 1.53 -38.96 -23.84
C GLU A 219 0.35 -38.20 -23.22
N TYR A 220 -0.65 -38.93 -22.71
CA TYR A 220 -1.78 -38.33 -22.04
C TYR A 220 -1.42 -37.85 -20.63
N THR A 221 -0.63 -38.61 -19.87
CA THR A 221 -0.11 -38.17 -18.57
C THR A 221 0.83 -36.97 -18.73
N ASP A 222 1.72 -36.99 -19.71
CA ASP A 222 2.65 -35.88 -19.98
C ASP A 222 1.87 -34.59 -20.32
N ALA A 223 0.83 -34.70 -21.15
CA ALA A 223 -0.03 -33.57 -21.48
C ALA A 223 -0.83 -33.05 -20.26
N GLN A 224 -1.16 -33.92 -19.30
CA GLN A 224 -1.80 -33.53 -18.04
C GLN A 224 -0.82 -32.81 -17.11
N GLU A 225 0.42 -33.30 -17.01
CA GLU A 225 1.50 -32.67 -16.23
C GLU A 225 1.88 -31.30 -16.78
N ASP A 226 2.03 -31.16 -18.11
CA ASP A 226 2.29 -29.88 -18.78
C ASP A 226 1.20 -28.85 -18.48
N HIS A 227 -0.06 -29.28 -18.52
CA HIS A 227 -1.18 -28.40 -18.19
C HIS A 227 -1.23 -28.07 -16.70
N LEU A 228 -0.92 -29.04 -15.82
CA LEU A 228 -0.80 -28.79 -14.38
C LEU A 228 0.27 -27.72 -14.12
N PHE A 229 1.42 -27.81 -14.78
CA PHE A 229 2.50 -26.83 -14.64
C PHE A 229 2.05 -25.42 -15.04
N LEU A 230 1.38 -25.26 -16.17
CA LEU A 230 0.84 -23.96 -16.60
C LEU A 230 -0.17 -23.39 -15.60
N VAL A 231 -1.01 -24.24 -15.01
CA VAL A 231 -1.95 -23.78 -13.98
C VAL A 231 -1.24 -23.50 -12.65
N ALA A 232 -0.20 -24.25 -12.31
CA ALA A 232 0.60 -24.02 -11.11
C ALA A 232 1.33 -22.67 -11.18
N GLN A 233 1.85 -22.26 -12.35
CA GLN A 233 2.39 -20.90 -12.55
C GLN A 233 1.39 -19.80 -12.19
N ARG A 234 0.10 -20.02 -12.50
CA ARG A 234 -0.98 -19.12 -12.05
C ARG A 234 -1.20 -19.21 -10.54
N THR A 235 -1.30 -20.42 -9.99
CA THR A 235 -1.55 -20.63 -8.54
C THR A 235 -0.45 -20.03 -7.67
N MET A 236 0.81 -20.18 -8.09
CA MET A 236 1.99 -19.61 -7.45
C MET A 236 1.94 -18.08 -7.32
N ALA A 237 1.26 -17.40 -8.24
CA ALA A 237 1.14 -15.94 -8.27
C ALA A 237 -0.07 -15.39 -7.51
N LEU A 238 -1.02 -16.25 -7.09
CA LEU A 238 -2.23 -15.84 -6.35
C LEU A 238 -1.94 -15.16 -5.00
N PRO A 239 -0.94 -15.59 -4.19
CA PRO A 239 -0.70 -15.04 -2.87
C PRO A 239 -0.54 -13.51 -2.82
N VAL A 240 0.11 -12.92 -3.82
CA VAL A 240 0.36 -11.47 -3.86
C VAL A 240 -0.96 -10.70 -4.01
N GLY A 241 -1.85 -11.15 -4.90
CA GLY A 241 -3.20 -10.59 -5.02
C GLY A 241 -4.06 -10.84 -3.78
N ARG A 242 -3.93 -12.03 -3.18
CA ARG A 242 -4.63 -12.39 -1.94
C ARG A 242 -4.23 -11.49 -0.77
N ALA A 243 -2.96 -11.15 -0.65
CA ALA A 243 -2.44 -10.25 0.38
C ALA A 243 -3.16 -8.89 0.35
N LEU A 244 -3.27 -8.30 -0.84
CA LEU A 244 -3.96 -7.03 -1.05
C LEU A 244 -5.47 -7.16 -0.77
N PHE A 245 -6.11 -8.22 -1.26
CA PHE A 245 -7.53 -8.44 -1.06
C PHE A 245 -7.91 -8.61 0.43
N THR A 246 -7.09 -9.33 1.19
CA THR A 246 -7.35 -9.68 2.60
C THR A 246 -6.61 -8.80 3.60
N TYR A 247 -5.99 -7.71 3.13
CA TYR A 247 -5.25 -6.76 3.98
C TYR A 247 -6.11 -6.23 5.13
N GLY A 248 -5.59 -6.32 6.36
CA GLY A 248 -6.28 -5.83 7.57
C GLY A 248 -7.65 -6.46 7.85
N SER A 249 -7.93 -7.65 7.30
CA SER A 249 -9.24 -8.32 7.45
C SER A 249 -9.42 -9.08 8.77
N LEU A 250 -8.34 -9.35 9.49
CA LEU A 250 -8.36 -10.16 10.70
C LEU A 250 -8.30 -9.27 11.93
N ASN A 251 -9.38 -9.31 12.73
CA ASN A 251 -9.50 -8.52 13.94
C ASN A 251 -8.83 -9.24 15.13
N THR A 252 -8.19 -8.46 15.99
CA THR A 252 -7.17 -8.93 16.94
C THR A 252 -7.73 -9.54 18.22
N SER A 253 -9.03 -9.36 18.50
CA SER A 253 -9.74 -10.04 19.59
C SER A 253 -9.61 -11.57 19.52
N SER A 254 -9.37 -12.12 18.31
CA SER A 254 -9.19 -13.55 18.07
C SER A 254 -7.73 -14.03 18.16
N LEU A 255 -6.74 -13.12 18.17
CA LEU A 255 -5.31 -13.47 18.08
C LEU A 255 -4.57 -13.57 19.42
N ILE A 256 -5.14 -13.05 20.49
CA ILE A 256 -4.52 -13.15 21.83
C ILE A 256 -4.40 -14.62 22.26
N THR A 257 -5.25 -15.50 21.73
CA THR A 257 -5.34 -16.91 22.10
C THR A 257 -4.92 -17.91 21.02
N LEU A 258 -4.94 -17.53 19.73
CA LEU A 258 -4.75 -18.44 18.60
C LEU A 258 -3.47 -18.13 17.83
N ASN A 259 -2.72 -19.17 17.48
CA ASN A 259 -1.62 -19.06 16.53
C ASN A 259 -2.17 -18.63 15.17
N MET A 260 -1.43 -17.75 14.48
CA MET A 260 -1.77 -17.35 13.12
C MET A 260 -1.66 -18.55 12.17
N PHE A 261 -2.74 -18.83 11.45
CA PHE A 261 -2.78 -19.90 10.46
C PHE A 261 -2.35 -19.37 9.09
N VAL A 262 -1.28 -19.94 8.54
CA VAL A 262 -0.86 -19.72 7.15
C VAL A 262 -1.61 -20.72 6.26
N PRO A 263 -2.40 -20.26 5.27
CA PRO A 263 -3.11 -21.17 4.36
C PRO A 263 -2.13 -21.99 3.54
N THR A 264 -2.42 -23.26 3.27
CA THR A 264 -1.54 -24.11 2.46
C THR A 264 -1.57 -23.66 0.99
N LEU A 265 -0.42 -23.61 0.32
CA LEU A 265 -0.32 -23.41 -1.12
C LEU A 265 -0.37 -24.77 -1.82
N ASN A 266 -1.49 -25.08 -2.47
CA ASN A 266 -1.69 -26.39 -3.10
C ASN A 266 -1.44 -26.31 -4.60
N LEU A 267 -0.36 -26.93 -5.07
CA LEU A 267 -0.02 -27.02 -6.49
C LEU A 267 -0.49 -28.32 -7.15
N LYS A 268 -1.28 -29.14 -6.44
CA LYS A 268 -1.76 -30.44 -6.95
C LYS A 268 -2.97 -30.27 -7.86
N GLY A 269 -3.02 -31.11 -8.89
CA GLY A 269 -4.16 -31.22 -9.80
C GLY A 269 -5.10 -32.33 -9.37
N VAL A 270 -6.38 -32.20 -9.71
CA VAL A 270 -7.36 -33.28 -9.53
C VAL A 270 -8.06 -33.54 -10.85
N ILE A 271 -8.14 -34.80 -11.25
CA ILE A 271 -8.70 -35.21 -12.55
C ILE A 271 -10.11 -35.80 -12.34
N PRO A 272 -11.18 -35.10 -12.75
CA PRO A 272 -12.54 -35.66 -12.71
C PRO A 272 -12.71 -36.78 -13.75
N PRO A 273 -13.63 -37.74 -13.55
CA PRO A 273 -14.63 -37.85 -12.47
C PRO A 273 -14.16 -38.63 -11.23
N ARG A 274 -13.02 -39.33 -11.29
CA ARG A 274 -12.50 -40.13 -10.16
C ARG A 274 -11.76 -39.31 -9.10
N PHE A 275 -11.48 -38.05 -9.41
CA PHE A 275 -10.74 -37.12 -8.54
C PHE A 275 -9.37 -37.66 -8.13
N ASN A 276 -8.67 -38.30 -9.07
CA ASN A 276 -7.27 -38.72 -8.86
C ASN A 276 -6.39 -37.48 -8.72
N VAL A 277 -5.49 -37.49 -7.74
CA VAL A 277 -4.52 -36.42 -7.49
C VAL A 277 -3.35 -36.59 -8.45
N LEU A 278 -3.02 -35.52 -9.17
CA LEU A 278 -1.86 -35.40 -10.04
C LEU A 278 -0.81 -34.52 -9.36
N GLU A 279 0.41 -35.01 -9.27
CA GLU A 279 1.58 -34.32 -8.72
C GLU A 279 2.66 -34.21 -9.79
N PHE A 280 3.63 -33.32 -9.59
CA PHE A 280 4.76 -33.20 -10.51
C PHE A 280 5.66 -34.43 -10.42
N GLY A 281 6.00 -35.03 -11.57
CA GLY A 281 6.84 -36.22 -11.62
C GLY A 281 8.32 -36.00 -11.26
N HIS A 282 8.79 -34.77 -11.04
CA HIS A 282 10.20 -34.44 -10.79
C HIS A 282 10.39 -33.62 -9.51
N PRO A 283 10.87 -34.24 -8.40
CA PRO A 283 11.00 -33.57 -7.10
C PRO A 283 12.07 -32.46 -7.10
N ASP A 284 13.13 -32.57 -7.90
CA ASP A 284 14.24 -31.61 -7.93
C ASP A 284 13.86 -30.25 -8.56
N MET A 285 12.87 -30.22 -9.47
CA MET A 285 12.33 -28.95 -9.97
C MET A 285 11.36 -28.29 -8.99
N ALA A 286 10.76 -29.05 -8.08
CA ALA A 286 9.70 -28.54 -7.20
C ALA A 286 10.23 -27.59 -6.11
N THR A 287 11.43 -27.84 -5.57
CA THR A 287 11.93 -27.09 -4.40
C THR A 287 12.28 -25.64 -4.71
N ASP A 288 12.83 -25.35 -5.88
CA ASP A 288 13.23 -24.00 -6.28
C ASP A 288 12.04 -23.19 -6.81
N ILE A 289 11.09 -23.87 -7.47
CA ILE A 289 9.90 -23.25 -8.06
C ILE A 289 8.93 -22.79 -6.98
N GLU A 290 8.84 -23.52 -5.86
CA GLU A 290 7.93 -23.21 -4.75
C GLU A 290 8.44 -22.13 -3.79
N PHE A 291 9.73 -21.80 -3.83
CA PHE A 291 10.41 -20.89 -2.90
C PHE A 291 9.66 -19.56 -2.69
N TRP A 292 9.57 -18.73 -3.73
CA TRP A 292 9.01 -17.38 -3.63
C TRP A 292 7.49 -17.39 -3.48
N PRO A 293 6.75 -18.29 -4.15
CA PRO A 293 5.33 -18.44 -3.94
C PRO A 293 4.95 -18.73 -2.49
N GLN A 294 5.67 -19.62 -1.80
CA GLN A 294 5.45 -19.91 -0.37
C GLN A 294 5.82 -18.73 0.53
N PHE A 295 6.90 -18.00 0.20
CA PHE A 295 7.25 -16.76 0.88
C PHE A 295 6.13 -15.71 0.74
N HIS A 296 5.59 -15.48 -0.47
CA HIS A 296 4.46 -14.59 -0.69
C HIS A 296 3.18 -15.05 0.02
N ASN A 297 2.95 -16.38 0.10
CA ASN A 297 1.83 -16.99 0.79
C ASN A 297 1.83 -16.68 2.30
N SER A 298 3.01 -16.73 2.94
CA SER A 298 3.18 -16.37 4.34
C SER A 298 3.13 -14.85 4.58
N VAL A 299 3.71 -14.03 3.70
CA VAL A 299 3.54 -12.56 3.73
C VAL A 299 2.06 -12.19 3.68
N ALA A 300 1.30 -12.82 2.78
CA ALA A 300 -0.14 -12.60 2.66
C ALA A 300 -0.90 -12.96 3.94
N ALA A 301 -0.46 -13.99 4.68
CA ALA A 301 -1.05 -14.34 5.97
C ALA A 301 -0.74 -13.28 7.05
N GLY A 302 0.50 -12.79 7.11
CA GLY A 302 0.91 -11.75 8.06
C GLY A 302 0.21 -10.41 7.83
N LEU A 303 0.01 -10.02 6.56
CA LEU A 303 -0.66 -8.76 6.18
C LEU A 303 -2.17 -8.73 6.47
N ARG A 304 -2.79 -9.87 6.81
CA ARG A 304 -4.20 -9.92 7.25
C ARG A 304 -4.41 -9.27 8.60
N VAL A 305 -3.37 -9.21 9.44
CA VAL A 305 -3.44 -8.57 10.76
C VAL A 305 -3.61 -7.07 10.60
N LEU A 306 -4.49 -6.47 11.39
CA LEU A 306 -4.75 -5.03 11.35
C LEU A 306 -3.56 -4.24 11.97
N PRO A 307 -3.06 -3.16 11.32
CA PRO A 307 -2.00 -2.33 11.86
C PRO A 307 -2.43 -1.58 13.13
N GLY A 308 -1.47 -1.26 14.01
CA GLY A 308 -1.70 -0.43 15.21
C GLY A 308 -2.18 -1.17 16.46
N VAL A 309 -2.40 -2.49 16.37
CA VAL A 309 -2.70 -3.27 17.57
C VAL A 309 -1.41 -3.59 18.32
N ASN A 310 -1.46 -3.51 19.66
CA ASN A 310 -0.49 -4.07 20.60
C ASN A 310 -0.42 -5.60 20.46
N PHE A 311 0.08 -6.05 19.32
CA PHE A 311 0.49 -7.41 19.10
C PHE A 311 1.74 -7.62 19.96
N LYS A 312 1.55 -8.10 21.19
CA LYS A 312 2.67 -8.76 21.87
C LYS A 312 3.05 -9.90 20.95
N PHE A 313 4.14 -9.72 20.20
CA PHE A 313 4.74 -10.75 19.38
C PHE A 313 5.04 -11.90 20.33
N SER A 314 4.06 -12.78 20.47
CA SER A 314 4.19 -13.86 21.42
C SER A 314 5.23 -14.76 20.81
N VAL A 315 6.13 -15.24 21.66
CA VAL A 315 7.13 -16.26 21.35
C VAL A 315 6.50 -17.53 20.73
N ARG A 316 5.18 -17.61 20.49
CA ARG A 316 4.47 -18.71 19.83
C ARG A 316 4.34 -18.61 18.31
N THR A 317 4.66 -17.48 17.68
CA THR A 317 4.94 -17.43 16.22
C THR A 317 6.37 -17.87 15.89
N TYR A 318 7.16 -18.20 16.91
CA TYR A 318 8.43 -18.86 16.78
C TYR A 318 8.17 -20.35 16.54
N ASP A 319 8.22 -20.79 15.30
CA ASP A 319 8.43 -22.21 15.06
C ASP A 319 9.89 -22.55 15.39
N PRO A 320 10.14 -23.65 16.14
CA PRO A 320 11.49 -24.07 16.49
C PRO A 320 12.34 -24.43 15.27
N ASN A 321 11.71 -24.73 14.14
CA ASN A 321 12.35 -24.88 12.83
C ASN A 321 11.87 -23.74 11.94
N PRO A 322 12.69 -22.71 11.66
CA PRO A 322 12.28 -21.63 10.76
C PRO A 322 12.11 -22.18 9.35
N THR A 323 10.87 -22.45 8.94
CA THR A 323 10.57 -22.76 7.54
C THR A 323 10.44 -21.46 6.74
N PHE A 324 10.36 -21.58 5.42
CA PHE A 324 10.03 -20.50 4.48
C PHE A 324 8.86 -19.62 4.94
N GLU A 325 7.92 -20.21 5.68
CA GLU A 325 6.71 -19.57 6.21
C GLU A 325 7.01 -18.56 7.32
N SER A 326 8.06 -18.78 8.10
CA SER A 326 8.45 -17.90 9.21
C SER A 326 8.97 -16.54 8.70
N GLY A 327 9.84 -16.55 7.68
CA GLY A 327 10.43 -15.33 7.11
C GLY A 327 9.40 -14.39 6.46
N GLY A 328 8.47 -14.93 5.66
CA GLY A 328 7.45 -14.12 5.01
C GLY A 328 6.41 -13.58 5.99
N THR A 329 6.03 -14.36 7.00
CA THR A 329 5.13 -13.89 8.06
C THR A 329 5.74 -12.71 8.83
N VAL A 330 7.04 -12.78 9.16
CA VAL A 330 7.76 -11.67 9.81
C VAL A 330 7.75 -10.41 8.95
N LEU A 331 7.99 -10.53 7.65
CA LEU A 331 7.90 -9.39 6.73
C LEU A 331 6.48 -8.78 6.75
N GLY A 332 5.43 -9.60 6.70
CA GLY A 332 4.05 -9.14 6.79
C GLY A 332 3.76 -8.34 8.07
N TYR A 333 4.25 -8.81 9.22
CA TYR A 333 4.14 -8.06 10.48
C TYR A 333 4.96 -6.77 10.47
N GLY A 334 6.14 -6.80 9.85
CA GLY A 334 7.01 -5.64 9.69
C GLY A 334 6.39 -4.53 8.85
N LEU A 335 5.73 -4.89 7.74
CA LEU A 335 4.98 -3.96 6.89
C LEU A 335 3.78 -3.34 7.61
N ASN A 336 3.15 -4.06 8.54
CA ASN A 336 2.09 -3.54 9.41
C ASN A 336 2.60 -2.71 10.60
N GLY A 337 3.92 -2.61 10.78
CA GLY A 337 4.54 -1.84 11.86
C GLY A 337 4.65 -2.57 13.21
N HIS A 338 4.29 -3.86 13.28
CA HIS A 338 4.29 -4.61 14.54
C HIS A 338 5.70 -4.98 15.05
N LEU A 339 6.74 -4.86 14.21
CA LEU A 339 8.13 -5.13 14.63
C LEU A 339 8.78 -3.95 15.35
N ARG A 340 8.10 -2.80 15.47
CA ARG A 340 8.63 -1.59 16.13
C ARG A 340 8.97 -1.81 17.62
N ASP A 341 8.14 -2.61 18.29
CA ASP A 341 8.21 -2.89 19.73
C ASP A 341 8.91 -4.22 20.04
N LEU A 342 9.37 -4.95 19.02
CA LEU A 342 10.04 -6.22 19.21
C LEU A 342 11.42 -6.02 19.81
N HIS A 343 11.74 -6.79 20.86
CA HIS A 343 13.04 -6.71 21.51
C HIS A 343 14.16 -7.19 20.56
N ALA A 344 15.27 -6.44 20.49
CA ALA A 344 16.37 -6.67 19.55
C ALA A 344 16.98 -8.08 19.63
N VAL A 345 16.90 -8.75 20.78
CA VAL A 345 17.38 -10.14 20.97
C VAL A 345 16.63 -11.12 20.06
N TYR A 346 15.32 -10.95 19.87
CA TYR A 346 14.54 -11.83 18.99
C TYR A 346 14.90 -11.63 17.53
N ILE A 347 15.15 -10.38 17.13
CA ILE A 347 15.58 -10.08 15.76
C ILE A 347 16.96 -10.71 15.50
N HIS A 348 17.87 -10.58 16.45
CA HIS A 348 19.20 -11.19 16.36
C HIS A 348 19.12 -12.73 16.28
N ASP A 349 18.24 -13.36 17.06
CA ASP A 349 18.03 -14.81 17.00
C ASP A 349 17.50 -15.28 15.64
N LEU A 350 16.60 -14.50 15.00
CA LEU A 350 16.12 -14.80 13.66
C LEU A 350 17.23 -14.67 12.59
N LEU A 351 18.15 -13.74 12.76
CA LEU A 351 19.27 -13.52 11.82
C LEU A 351 20.38 -14.57 11.96
N ILE A 352 20.67 -15.04 13.18
CA ILE A 352 21.71 -16.07 13.39
C ILE A 352 21.39 -17.38 12.65
N ARG A 353 20.10 -17.72 12.49
CA ARG A 353 19.71 -18.99 11.87
C ARG A 353 20.12 -19.11 10.40
N GLY A 354 20.51 -18.02 9.76
CA GLY A 354 21.25 -18.04 8.49
C GLY A 354 20.42 -18.35 7.25
N ASP A 355 19.13 -18.67 7.36
CA ASP A 355 18.28 -18.82 6.19
C ASP A 355 18.13 -17.49 5.46
N GLU A 356 18.47 -17.49 4.17
CA GLU A 356 18.43 -16.34 3.27
C GLU A 356 17.08 -15.59 3.35
N ARG A 357 15.99 -16.35 3.39
CA ARG A 357 14.60 -15.85 3.33
C ARG A 357 14.15 -15.20 4.62
N THR A 358 14.48 -15.82 5.75
CA THR A 358 14.21 -15.28 7.07
C THR A 358 15.01 -14.01 7.28
N THR A 359 16.25 -13.98 6.78
CA THR A 359 17.10 -12.79 6.76
C THR A 359 16.48 -11.69 5.89
N ILE A 360 16.05 -11.98 4.65
CA ILE A 360 15.37 -11.00 3.79
C ILE A 360 14.11 -10.45 4.47
N GLY A 361 13.24 -11.33 4.97
CA GLY A 361 11.97 -10.95 5.59
C GLY A 361 12.13 -10.14 6.87
N THR A 362 13.15 -10.47 7.69
CA THR A 362 13.47 -9.71 8.91
C THR A 362 14.09 -8.36 8.59
N LEU A 363 15.09 -8.28 7.70
CA LEU A 363 15.73 -7.02 7.32
C LEU A 363 14.73 -6.04 6.71
N LEU A 364 13.93 -6.49 5.74
CA LEU A 364 12.90 -5.66 5.12
C LEU A 364 11.77 -5.33 6.09
N GLY A 365 11.34 -6.29 6.93
CA GLY A 365 10.28 -6.08 7.90
C GLY A 365 10.64 -5.04 8.97
N VAL A 366 11.85 -5.13 9.54
CA VAL A 366 12.37 -4.15 10.52
C VAL A 366 12.55 -2.78 9.86
N SER A 367 13.05 -2.76 8.62
CA SER A 367 13.24 -1.51 7.87
C SER A 367 11.90 -0.81 7.56
N ALA A 368 10.88 -1.58 7.17
CA ALA A 368 9.55 -1.07 6.89
C ALA A 368 8.83 -0.58 8.14
N SER A 369 9.00 -1.26 9.29
CA SER A 369 8.46 -0.78 10.57
C SER A 369 9.08 0.56 11.02
N HIS A 370 10.28 0.86 10.54
CA HIS A 370 11.02 2.10 10.83
C HIS A 370 11.11 3.04 9.64
N PHE A 371 10.07 3.09 8.80
CA PHE A 371 10.05 3.88 7.57
C PHE A 371 10.24 5.39 7.82
N GLY A 372 11.44 5.90 7.54
CA GLY A 372 11.85 7.29 7.75
C GLY A 372 12.18 7.66 9.21
N ASP A 373 12.28 6.69 10.13
CA ASP A 373 12.59 6.94 11.55
C ASP A 373 14.09 7.19 11.80
N SER A 374 14.99 6.83 10.86
CA SER A 374 16.46 6.96 11.01
C SER A 374 17.06 6.29 12.25
N ARG A 375 16.51 5.14 12.66
CA ARG A 375 16.91 4.47 13.92
C ARG A 375 18.30 3.83 13.81
N PHE A 376 19.21 4.21 14.70
CA PHE A 376 20.61 3.72 14.71
C PHE A 376 20.75 2.19 14.83
N GLN A 377 19.87 1.54 15.59
CA GLN A 377 19.91 0.07 15.74
C GLN A 377 19.61 -0.65 14.42
N ALA A 378 18.61 -0.18 13.68
CA ALA A 378 18.26 -0.72 12.37
C ALA A 378 19.39 -0.47 11.36
N SER A 379 19.99 0.72 11.36
CA SER A 379 21.11 1.02 10.46
C SER A 379 22.32 0.12 10.73
N LYS A 380 22.67 -0.13 12.00
CA LYS A 380 23.79 -1.03 12.35
C LYS A 380 23.57 -2.45 11.83
N MET A 381 22.35 -2.96 11.99
CA MET A 381 21.96 -4.28 11.49
C MET A 381 22.08 -4.35 9.96
N LEU A 382 21.55 -3.37 9.24
CA LEU A 382 21.60 -3.33 7.77
C LEU A 382 23.03 -3.15 7.25
N SER A 383 23.85 -2.31 7.90
CA SER A 383 25.26 -2.12 7.55
C SER A 383 26.09 -3.39 7.64
N CYS A 384 25.77 -4.31 8.58
CA CYS A 384 26.47 -5.59 8.68
C CYS A 384 26.22 -6.51 7.48
N HIS A 385 25.09 -6.34 6.78
CA HIS A 385 24.68 -7.17 5.64
C HIS A 385 25.01 -6.52 4.28
N ASN A 386 25.71 -5.37 4.28
CA ASN A 386 26.15 -4.69 3.06
C ASN A 386 27.66 -4.44 3.09
N SER A 387 28.38 -5.01 2.13
CA SER A 387 29.84 -4.90 1.99
C SER A 387 30.36 -3.46 1.92
N ALA A 388 29.55 -2.53 1.40
CA ALA A 388 29.91 -1.12 1.22
C ALA A 388 29.92 -0.33 2.53
N LEU A 389 29.06 -0.73 3.46
CA LEU A 389 28.79 -0.01 4.71
C LEU A 389 29.59 -0.59 5.89
N LEU A 390 30.26 -1.72 5.66
CA LEU A 390 31.15 -2.34 6.63
C LEU A 390 32.42 -1.49 6.82
N PRO A 391 32.87 -1.29 8.08
CA PRO A 391 34.17 -0.69 8.34
C PRO A 391 35.29 -1.48 7.66
N PRO A 392 36.35 -0.84 7.14
CA PRO A 392 37.44 -1.53 6.42
C PRO A 392 38.22 -2.54 7.28
N THR A 393 38.00 -2.58 8.60
CA THR A 393 38.61 -3.51 9.55
C THR A 393 37.76 -4.75 9.86
N SER A 394 36.54 -4.87 9.32
CA SER A 394 35.67 -6.03 9.58
C SER A 394 36.06 -7.24 8.75
N THR A 395 35.75 -8.44 9.27
CA THR A 395 35.89 -9.71 8.54
C THR A 395 34.96 -9.76 7.33
N GLU A 396 35.45 -10.32 6.23
CA GLU A 396 34.64 -10.60 5.05
C GLU A 396 33.58 -11.67 5.41
N LEU A 397 32.33 -11.41 5.06
CA LEU A 397 31.20 -12.29 5.29
C LEU A 397 30.62 -12.68 3.93
N ASP A 398 30.48 -13.98 3.69
CA ASP A 398 29.84 -14.53 2.50
C ASP A 398 28.32 -14.33 2.60
N ILE A 399 27.85 -13.17 2.13
CA ILE A 399 26.43 -12.79 2.19
C ILE A 399 25.80 -13.02 0.80
N PRO A 400 24.69 -13.79 0.70
CA PRO A 400 23.96 -13.97 -0.56
C PRO A 400 23.51 -12.65 -1.21
N PRO A 401 23.52 -12.54 -2.55
CA PRO A 401 23.22 -11.27 -3.25
C PRO A 401 21.80 -10.75 -2.99
N SER A 402 20.82 -11.64 -2.87
CA SER A 402 19.44 -11.32 -2.51
C SER A 402 19.30 -10.67 -1.12
N VAL A 403 20.10 -11.10 -0.14
CA VAL A 403 20.19 -10.49 1.19
C VAL A 403 20.83 -9.11 1.11
N GLN A 404 21.87 -8.95 0.28
CA GLN A 404 22.50 -7.65 0.04
C GLN A 404 21.50 -6.67 -0.61
N ASN A 405 20.69 -7.12 -1.58
CA ASN A 405 19.60 -6.33 -2.18
C ASN A 405 18.61 -5.84 -1.10
N ALA A 406 18.15 -6.76 -0.24
CA ALA A 406 17.23 -6.47 0.84
C ALA A 406 17.84 -5.48 1.86
N ALA A 407 19.12 -5.63 2.18
CA ALA A 407 19.84 -4.76 3.10
C ALA A 407 19.97 -3.34 2.55
N ILE A 408 20.42 -3.17 1.29
CA ILE A 408 20.59 -1.83 0.70
C ILE A 408 19.24 -1.14 0.50
N PHE A 409 18.22 -1.86 0.05
CA PHE A 409 16.86 -1.34 -0.05
C PHE A 409 16.30 -0.95 1.33
N GLY A 410 16.55 -1.76 2.36
CA GLY A 410 16.18 -1.47 3.75
C GLY A 410 16.81 -0.19 4.30
N VAL A 411 18.07 0.10 3.95
CA VAL A 411 18.71 1.40 4.28
C VAL A 411 17.91 2.55 3.66
N GLY A 412 17.46 2.38 2.41
CA GLY A 412 16.56 3.33 1.73
C GLY A 412 15.27 3.62 2.51
N LEU A 413 14.61 2.57 3.00
CA LEU A 413 13.36 2.68 3.78
C LEU A 413 13.56 3.39 5.12
N VAL A 414 14.61 3.02 5.87
CA VAL A 414 14.87 3.59 7.21
C VAL A 414 15.25 5.07 7.12
N PHE A 415 16.01 5.45 6.10
CA PHE A 415 16.52 6.80 5.90
C PHE A 415 15.70 7.62 4.90
N PHE A 416 14.46 7.23 4.63
CA PHE A 416 13.57 7.92 3.68
C PHE A 416 13.48 9.42 3.96
N GLY A 417 13.84 10.26 2.98
CA GLY A 417 13.75 11.72 3.04
C GLY A 417 14.70 12.40 4.03
N THR A 418 15.69 11.69 4.55
CA THR A 418 16.62 12.24 5.57
C THR A 418 17.82 12.95 4.96
N GLY A 419 18.15 12.63 3.70
CA GLY A 419 19.31 13.16 3.01
C GLY A 419 20.65 12.76 3.64
N HIS A 420 20.70 11.65 4.41
CA HIS A 420 21.92 11.25 5.11
C HIS A 420 23.06 10.92 4.14
N ARG A 421 24.06 11.80 4.12
CA ARG A 421 25.03 11.84 3.01
C ARG A 421 25.91 10.61 2.88
N LEU A 422 26.32 10.00 4.00
CA LEU A 422 27.18 8.80 3.95
C LEU A 422 26.47 7.62 3.28
N PHE A 423 25.18 7.44 3.56
CA PHE A 423 24.38 6.37 2.95
C PHE A 423 24.05 6.68 1.49
N LEU A 424 23.84 7.96 1.16
CA LEU A 424 23.65 8.42 -0.20
C LEU A 424 24.90 8.18 -1.08
N ASP A 425 26.09 8.57 -0.60
CA ASP A 425 27.36 8.35 -1.30
C ASP A 425 27.69 6.85 -1.42
N ALA A 426 27.40 6.06 -0.39
CA ALA A 426 27.57 4.61 -0.45
C ALA A 426 26.64 3.97 -1.50
N ALA A 427 25.35 4.32 -1.49
CA ALA A 427 24.40 3.83 -2.49
C ALA A 427 24.81 4.24 -3.92
N LEU A 428 25.40 5.42 -4.11
CA LEU A 428 25.92 5.89 -5.40
C LEU A 428 26.99 4.95 -5.96
N LEU A 429 27.95 4.57 -5.11
CA LEU A 429 29.04 3.68 -5.50
C LEU A 429 28.52 2.27 -5.79
N GLU A 430 27.54 1.80 -5.02
CA GLU A 430 26.94 0.48 -5.18
C GLU A 430 26.11 0.32 -6.48
N ILE A 431 25.53 1.40 -7.02
CA ILE A 431 24.85 1.36 -8.33
C ILE A 431 25.80 0.85 -9.43
N CYS A 432 27.07 1.26 -9.38
CA CYS A 432 28.09 0.88 -10.36
C CYS A 432 29.12 -0.10 -9.75
N LYS A 433 28.69 -1.04 -8.90
CA LYS A 433 29.57 -2.08 -8.34
C LYS A 433 30.21 -2.91 -9.47
N PRO A 434 31.55 -3.13 -9.49
CA PRO A 434 32.20 -3.95 -10.52
C PRO A 434 31.86 -5.44 -10.35
N PRO A 435 31.95 -6.24 -11.44
CA PRO A 435 31.89 -7.69 -11.32
C PRO A 435 33.20 -8.22 -10.71
N GLY A 436 33.11 -9.30 -9.92
CA GLY A 436 34.24 -9.91 -9.23
C GLY A 436 34.44 -9.39 -7.80
N PRO A 437 35.56 -9.75 -7.14
CA PRO A 437 36.68 -10.54 -7.67
C PRO A 437 36.30 -12.00 -8.00
N GLU A 438 36.94 -12.56 -9.04
CA GLU A 438 36.78 -13.98 -9.47
C GLU A 438 35.34 -14.39 -9.82
N LEU A 439 34.64 -15.10 -8.91
CA LEU A 439 33.24 -15.53 -9.08
C LEU A 439 32.24 -14.68 -8.29
N GLU A 440 32.69 -13.72 -7.49
CA GLU A 440 31.80 -12.86 -6.71
C GLU A 440 31.06 -11.83 -7.59
N ASN A 441 29.90 -11.39 -7.12
CA ASN A 441 29.14 -10.30 -7.73
C ASN A 441 28.81 -10.51 -9.22
N SER A 442 28.59 -11.74 -9.67
CA SER A 442 28.21 -12.04 -11.07
C SER A 442 26.72 -12.28 -11.26
N LEU A 443 26.03 -12.78 -10.23
CA LEU A 443 24.60 -13.10 -10.25
C LEU A 443 23.75 -11.86 -9.95
N ASP A 444 22.62 -11.73 -10.65
CA ASP A 444 21.54 -10.74 -10.44
C ASP A 444 22.00 -9.30 -10.18
N ARG A 445 23.05 -8.85 -10.87
CA ARG A 445 23.63 -7.52 -10.67
C ARG A 445 22.66 -6.39 -11.01
N GLU A 446 21.77 -6.62 -11.97
CA GLU A 446 20.73 -5.66 -12.35
C GLU A 446 19.79 -5.38 -11.16
N SER A 447 19.37 -6.42 -10.43
CA SER A 447 18.53 -6.30 -9.24
C SER A 447 19.22 -5.53 -8.10
N TYR A 448 20.53 -5.73 -7.90
CA TYR A 448 21.32 -5.02 -6.90
C TYR A 448 21.50 -3.55 -7.26
N ALA A 449 21.88 -3.25 -8.51
CA ALA A 449 22.00 -1.88 -9.00
C ALA A 449 20.67 -1.12 -8.94
N LEU A 450 19.56 -1.81 -9.25
CA LEU A 450 18.21 -1.25 -9.10
C LEU A 450 17.88 -0.97 -7.64
N SER A 451 18.14 -1.91 -6.73
CA SER A 451 17.90 -1.76 -5.28
C SER A 451 18.73 -0.61 -4.70
N ALA A 452 19.99 -0.47 -5.10
CA ALA A 452 20.86 0.65 -4.74
C ALA A 452 20.32 1.99 -5.26
N GLY A 453 19.82 2.02 -6.49
CA GLY A 453 19.17 3.19 -7.09
C GLY A 453 17.91 3.62 -6.34
N PHE A 454 17.03 2.67 -6.02
CA PHE A 454 15.86 2.92 -5.17
C PHE A 454 16.25 3.42 -3.79
N ALA A 455 17.26 2.80 -3.15
CA ALA A 455 17.72 3.23 -1.84
C ALA A 455 18.24 4.67 -1.86
N MET A 456 19.08 5.02 -2.83
CA MET A 456 19.52 6.39 -3.04
C MET A 456 18.34 7.36 -3.25
N GLY A 457 17.42 7.00 -4.14
CA GLY A 457 16.24 7.80 -4.46
C GLY A 457 15.34 8.05 -3.23
N MET A 458 15.16 7.04 -2.39
CA MET A 458 14.40 7.14 -1.14
C MET A 458 15.12 8.00 -0.09
N ILE A 459 16.43 7.85 0.07
CA ILE A 459 17.21 8.65 1.05
C ILE A 459 17.13 10.14 0.72
N GLY A 460 17.29 10.49 -0.56
CA GLY A 460 17.30 11.88 -1.04
C GLY A 460 15.97 12.35 -1.65
N PHE A 461 14.85 11.70 -1.33
CA PHE A 461 13.56 11.95 -1.99
C PHE A 461 13.16 13.43 -1.95
N GLY A 462 13.01 14.07 -3.11
CA GLY A 462 12.66 15.49 -3.26
C GLY A 462 13.74 16.50 -2.85
N MET A 463 14.95 16.07 -2.50
CA MET A 463 16.05 16.94 -2.03
C MET A 463 17.05 17.31 -3.13
N GLY A 464 16.76 16.98 -4.39
CA GLY A 464 17.67 17.09 -5.54
C GLY A 464 18.27 18.48 -5.75
N GLU A 465 17.50 19.55 -5.54
CA GLU A 465 17.99 20.93 -5.72
C GLU A 465 19.12 21.29 -4.75
N SER A 466 19.04 20.77 -3.51
CA SER A 466 20.08 21.00 -2.50
C SER A 466 21.42 20.39 -2.93
N TYR A 467 21.37 19.27 -3.65
CA TYR A 467 22.57 18.55 -4.11
C TYR A 467 23.18 19.10 -5.40
N LEU A 468 22.46 19.94 -6.17
CA LEU A 468 23.00 20.59 -7.37
C LEU A 468 24.04 21.67 -7.03
N ASN A 469 23.81 22.41 -5.94
CA ASN A 469 24.60 23.58 -5.57
C ASN A 469 25.79 23.25 -4.65
N GLU A 470 26.05 21.97 -4.36
CA GLU A 470 27.12 21.58 -3.47
C GLU A 470 28.52 21.87 -4.05
N PRO A 471 29.46 22.36 -3.21
CA PRO A 471 30.83 22.58 -3.64
C PRO A 471 31.54 21.24 -3.85
N VAL A 472 32.24 21.14 -4.98
CA VAL A 472 33.14 20.01 -5.28
C VAL A 472 34.29 20.05 -4.27
N THR A 473 34.54 18.95 -3.56
CA THR A 473 35.59 18.85 -2.54
C THR A 473 36.68 17.89 -3.00
N VAL A 474 37.90 17.99 -2.45
CA VAL A 474 39.05 17.14 -2.84
C VAL A 474 38.75 15.63 -2.67
N ASN A 475 37.90 15.27 -1.70
CA ASN A 475 37.47 13.89 -1.46
C ASN A 475 36.29 13.44 -2.35
N ARG A 476 35.71 14.36 -3.15
CA ARG A 476 34.53 14.14 -3.98
C ARG A 476 34.70 14.86 -5.33
N PRO A 477 35.35 14.22 -6.31
CA PRO A 477 35.67 14.86 -7.58
C PRO A 477 34.45 15.12 -8.47
N GLU A 478 33.29 14.50 -8.20
CA GLU A 478 32.11 14.56 -9.07
C GLU A 478 30.83 14.83 -8.27
N ARG A 479 29.92 15.60 -8.88
CA ARG A 479 28.59 15.87 -8.33
C ARG A 479 27.68 14.65 -8.53
N ILE A 480 26.75 14.42 -7.59
CA ILE A 480 25.80 13.29 -7.65
C ILE A 480 25.08 13.24 -8.99
N PHE A 481 24.58 14.39 -9.46
CA PHE A 481 23.88 14.47 -10.74
C PHE A 481 24.77 14.03 -11.91
N GLU A 482 26.02 14.50 -11.97
CA GLU A 482 26.94 14.18 -13.07
C GLU A 482 27.28 12.69 -13.10
N THR A 483 27.44 12.08 -11.92
CA THR A 483 27.69 10.64 -11.83
C THR A 483 26.46 9.82 -12.24
N LEU A 484 25.25 10.21 -11.79
CA LEU A 484 24.00 9.57 -12.22
C LEU A 484 23.75 9.74 -13.73
N TYR A 485 24.00 10.93 -14.28
CA TYR A 485 23.93 11.19 -15.71
C TYR A 485 24.87 10.27 -16.48
N ARG A 486 26.08 10.03 -15.98
CA ARG A 486 27.02 9.08 -16.58
C ARG A 486 26.52 7.64 -16.50
N TYR A 487 25.88 7.23 -15.41
CA TYR A 487 25.28 5.90 -15.29
C TYR A 487 24.13 5.70 -16.28
N ILE A 488 23.40 6.76 -16.64
CA ILE A 488 22.27 6.71 -17.59
C ILE A 488 22.74 6.74 -19.05
N HIS A 489 23.69 7.62 -19.40
CA HIS A 489 24.12 7.83 -20.79
C HIS A 489 25.37 7.04 -21.19
N GLY A 490 26.08 6.46 -20.20
CA GLY A 490 27.36 5.80 -20.39
C GLY A 490 28.53 6.79 -20.35
N GLY A 491 29.74 6.25 -20.22
CA GLY A 491 30.99 7.01 -20.16
C GLY A 491 32.08 6.24 -19.44
N LYS A 492 33.25 6.86 -19.27
CA LYS A 492 34.36 6.22 -18.53
C LYS A 492 34.01 6.06 -17.07
N ARG A 493 34.28 4.88 -16.52
CA ARG A 493 34.04 4.62 -15.11
C ARG A 493 34.95 5.50 -14.25
N THR A 494 34.38 6.21 -13.28
CA THR A 494 35.17 6.90 -12.26
C THR A 494 35.86 5.84 -11.41
N MET A 495 37.20 5.92 -11.33
CA MET A 495 37.97 4.94 -10.57
C MET A 495 37.60 5.01 -9.09
N LEU A 496 37.28 3.84 -8.52
CA LEU A 496 37.04 3.64 -7.08
C LEU A 496 38.23 4.16 -6.25
N LYS A 497 38.01 4.45 -4.96
CA LYS A 497 39.09 4.88 -4.05
C LYS A 497 40.22 3.84 -4.03
N SER A 498 41.45 4.28 -3.73
CA SER A 498 42.66 3.44 -3.80
C SER A 498 42.57 2.09 -3.07
N VAL A 499 41.73 1.97 -2.05
CA VAL A 499 41.55 0.74 -1.24
C VAL A 499 40.66 -0.29 -1.93
N GLU A 500 39.61 0.14 -2.64
CA GLU A 500 38.71 -0.74 -3.40
C GLU A 500 39.35 -1.18 -4.72
N LYS A 501 40.25 -0.35 -5.27
CA LYS A 501 41.02 -0.67 -6.47
C LYS A 501 41.87 -1.94 -6.31
N ASP A 502 42.37 -2.21 -5.10
CA ASP A 502 43.15 -3.42 -4.82
C ASP A 502 42.27 -4.68 -4.67
N ARG A 503 41.03 -4.55 -4.18
CA ARG A 503 40.06 -5.67 -4.09
C ARG A 503 39.61 -6.17 -5.45
N TYR A 504 39.34 -5.25 -6.38
CA TYR A 504 38.85 -5.59 -7.72
C TYR A 504 39.98 -5.67 -8.77
N ARG A 505 41.24 -5.88 -8.34
CA ARG A 505 42.35 -6.18 -9.28
C ARG A 505 42.15 -7.51 -10.01
N GLY A 506 41.52 -8.49 -9.36
CA GLY A 506 41.15 -9.76 -9.99
C GLY A 506 39.95 -9.56 -10.92
N ALA A 507 40.13 -9.83 -12.21
CA ALA A 507 39.03 -9.79 -13.17
C ALA A 507 38.01 -10.90 -12.85
N SER A 508 36.72 -10.62 -13.09
CA SER A 508 35.70 -11.65 -12.96
C SER A 508 35.83 -12.71 -14.06
N TYR A 509 35.51 -13.96 -13.76
CA TYR A 509 35.57 -15.06 -14.73
C TYR A 509 34.32 -15.15 -15.62
N GLN A 510 33.19 -14.58 -15.19
CA GLN A 510 31.90 -14.70 -15.88
C GLN A 510 31.55 -13.46 -16.70
N ILE A 511 31.88 -12.24 -16.23
CA ILE A 511 31.46 -10.99 -16.84
C ILE A 511 32.67 -10.15 -17.23
N LYS A 512 32.77 -9.84 -18.52
CA LYS A 512 33.81 -8.96 -19.06
C LYS A 512 33.23 -7.57 -19.33
N GLU A 513 33.46 -6.64 -18.42
CA GLU A 513 33.18 -5.22 -18.64
C GLU A 513 34.39 -4.53 -19.30
N THR A 514 34.13 -3.58 -20.18
CA THR A 514 35.16 -2.64 -20.66
C THR A 514 35.39 -1.55 -19.61
N GLY A 515 36.39 -0.68 -19.79
CA GLY A 515 36.63 0.46 -18.87
C GLY A 515 35.51 1.51 -18.82
N ASP A 516 34.43 1.29 -19.56
CA ASP A 516 33.24 2.15 -19.61
C ASP A 516 32.14 1.59 -18.69
N VAL A 517 31.26 2.47 -18.23
CA VAL A 517 30.10 2.09 -17.41
C VAL A 517 29.14 1.24 -18.24
N ASN A 518 28.76 0.08 -17.69
CA ASN A 518 27.74 -0.77 -18.27
C ASN A 518 26.34 -0.16 -18.05
N THR A 519 25.80 0.48 -19.09
CA THR A 519 24.48 1.12 -19.04
C THR A 519 23.34 0.11 -18.86
N ASP A 520 23.54 -1.15 -19.23
CA ASP A 520 22.47 -2.16 -19.13
C ASP A 520 22.17 -2.55 -17.68
N VAL A 521 23.16 -2.43 -16.78
CA VAL A 521 23.00 -2.70 -15.34
C VAL A 521 22.66 -1.42 -14.58
N THR A 522 23.34 -0.32 -14.90
CA THR A 522 23.29 0.91 -14.09
C THR A 522 22.16 1.87 -14.44
N CYS A 523 21.68 1.86 -15.70
CA CYS A 523 20.64 2.79 -16.17
C CYS A 523 19.31 2.72 -15.40
N PRO A 524 18.70 1.55 -15.13
CA PRO A 524 17.39 1.52 -14.46
C PRO A 524 17.45 2.08 -13.04
N GLY A 525 18.45 1.66 -12.24
CA GLY A 525 18.66 2.19 -10.89
C GLY A 525 18.96 3.69 -10.88
N ALA A 526 19.84 4.16 -11.76
CA ALA A 526 20.20 5.58 -11.84
C ALA A 526 19.03 6.47 -12.31
N THR A 527 18.21 5.98 -13.25
CA THR A 527 17.03 6.69 -13.75
C THR A 527 15.99 6.86 -12.64
N MET A 528 15.69 5.78 -11.90
CA MET A 528 14.74 5.83 -10.79
C MET A 528 15.25 6.71 -9.65
N ALA A 529 16.55 6.61 -9.32
CA ALA A 529 17.20 7.47 -8.33
C ALA A 529 17.05 8.95 -8.71
N LEU A 530 17.34 9.30 -9.97
CA LEU A 530 17.24 10.68 -10.47
C LEU A 530 15.79 11.20 -10.41
N GLY A 531 14.82 10.39 -10.83
CA GLY A 531 13.39 10.74 -10.75
C GLY A 531 12.89 10.97 -9.33
N MET A 532 13.37 10.18 -8.35
CA MET A 532 13.01 10.33 -6.94
C MET A 532 13.72 11.49 -6.25
N LEU A 533 15.01 11.70 -6.55
CA LEU A 533 15.79 12.82 -6.03
C LEU A 533 15.16 14.17 -6.40
N PHE A 534 14.72 14.31 -7.65
CA PHE A 534 14.11 15.52 -8.19
C PHE A 534 12.58 15.49 -8.21
N PHE A 535 11.96 14.65 -7.36
CA PHE A 535 10.51 14.52 -7.27
C PHE A 535 9.84 15.88 -7.04
N ASP A 536 8.89 16.23 -7.91
CA ASP A 536 8.11 17.47 -7.87
C ASP A 536 8.95 18.77 -7.78
N THR A 537 10.18 18.76 -8.30
CA THR A 537 11.02 19.98 -8.35
C THR A 537 10.73 20.84 -9.57
N GLY A 538 10.14 20.28 -10.64
CA GLY A 538 9.87 21.02 -11.88
C GLY A 538 11.12 21.49 -12.62
N ASN A 539 12.32 20.96 -12.28
CA ASN A 539 13.57 21.43 -12.86
C ASN A 539 13.68 21.03 -14.34
N GLU A 540 13.69 22.04 -15.21
CA GLU A 540 13.77 21.85 -16.67
C GLU A 540 15.09 21.19 -17.09
N TRP A 541 16.20 21.46 -16.41
CA TRP A 541 17.50 20.91 -16.80
C TRP A 541 17.57 19.39 -16.63
N VAL A 542 17.06 18.88 -15.52
CA VAL A 542 16.94 17.43 -15.26
C VAL A 542 15.94 16.80 -16.21
N THR A 543 14.82 17.48 -16.47
CA THR A 543 13.82 17.06 -17.46
C THR A 543 14.41 16.96 -18.86
N HIS A 544 15.26 17.90 -19.25
CA HIS A 544 15.99 17.89 -20.52
C HIS A 544 17.02 16.77 -20.59
N ALA A 545 17.70 16.45 -19.48
CA ALA A 545 18.62 15.33 -19.42
C ALA A 545 17.90 13.97 -19.62
N LEU A 546 16.70 13.82 -19.07
CA LEU A 546 15.84 12.64 -19.23
C LEU A 546 14.96 12.67 -20.49
N ARG A 547 15.19 13.61 -21.42
CA ARG A 547 14.40 13.72 -22.64
C ARG A 547 14.71 12.54 -23.58
N LEU A 548 13.64 12.01 -24.18
CA LEU A 548 13.75 11.00 -25.23
C LEU A 548 14.57 11.54 -26.41
N PRO A 549 15.52 10.78 -26.97
CA PRO A 549 16.28 11.21 -28.13
C PRO A 549 15.39 11.48 -29.35
N ASP A 550 15.57 12.64 -30.00
CA ASP A 550 14.79 13.05 -31.17
C ASP A 550 15.24 12.35 -32.48
N THR A 551 16.20 11.43 -32.47
CA THR A 551 16.65 10.73 -33.69
C THR A 551 16.39 9.24 -33.59
N ALA A 552 15.87 8.65 -34.67
CA ALA A 552 15.58 7.22 -34.74
C ALA A 552 16.85 6.36 -34.50
N TYR A 553 18.04 6.85 -34.92
CA TYR A 553 19.32 6.19 -34.65
C TYR A 553 19.65 6.13 -33.16
N ALA A 554 19.50 7.24 -32.43
CA ALA A 554 19.77 7.28 -30.99
C ALA A 554 18.76 6.46 -30.18
N LEU A 555 17.51 6.37 -30.64
CA LEU A 555 16.48 5.52 -30.03
C LEU A 555 16.81 4.04 -30.22
N ARG A 556 17.22 3.61 -31.41
CA ARG A 556 17.60 2.21 -31.69
C ARG A 556 18.85 1.74 -30.94
N LYS A 557 19.74 2.66 -30.56
CA LYS A 557 20.95 2.35 -29.78
C LYS A 557 20.63 2.02 -28.31
N ARG A 558 19.47 2.42 -27.80
CA ARG A 558 19.08 2.23 -26.39
C ARG A 558 18.09 1.08 -26.26
N ARG A 559 18.15 0.36 -25.12
CA ARG A 559 17.12 -0.62 -24.77
C ARG A 559 15.78 0.10 -24.56
N PRO A 560 14.67 -0.44 -25.09
CA PRO A 560 13.39 0.25 -25.04
C PRO A 560 12.76 0.23 -23.64
N ASP A 561 13.08 -0.77 -22.79
CA ASP A 561 12.67 -0.81 -21.38
C ASP A 561 13.20 0.41 -20.60
N HIS A 562 14.43 0.86 -20.90
CA HIS A 562 15.00 2.06 -20.28
C HIS A 562 14.21 3.31 -20.67
N LEU A 563 13.71 3.41 -21.90
CA LEU A 563 12.92 4.56 -22.37
C LEU A 563 11.58 4.67 -21.62
N MET A 564 10.99 3.53 -21.23
CA MET A 564 9.82 3.51 -20.35
C MET A 564 10.17 4.11 -18.99
N LEU A 565 11.26 3.67 -18.35
CA LEU A 565 11.70 4.20 -17.05
C LEU A 565 12.08 5.69 -17.13
N TRP A 566 12.64 6.15 -18.25
CA TRP A 566 12.95 7.56 -18.48
C TRP A 566 11.68 8.40 -18.55
N THR A 567 10.66 7.89 -19.24
CA THR A 567 9.35 8.54 -19.31
C THR A 567 8.72 8.61 -17.92
N ILE A 568 8.87 7.56 -17.10
CA ILE A 568 8.42 7.55 -15.71
C ILE A 568 9.18 8.62 -14.90
N ALA A 569 10.51 8.56 -14.86
CA ALA A 569 11.34 9.47 -14.08
C ALA A 569 11.16 10.94 -14.49
N ARG A 570 11.07 11.23 -15.78
CA ARG A 570 10.81 12.59 -16.28
C ARG A 570 9.49 13.15 -15.74
N ASN A 571 8.42 12.35 -15.77
CA ASN A 571 7.13 12.79 -15.26
C ASN A 571 7.05 12.81 -13.73
N LEU A 572 7.92 12.08 -13.02
CA LEU A 572 8.09 12.25 -11.57
C LEU A 572 8.74 13.59 -11.21
N VAL A 573 9.64 14.10 -12.06
CA VAL A 573 10.21 15.45 -11.89
C VAL A 573 9.17 16.53 -12.18
N GLN A 574 8.37 16.34 -13.25
CA GLN A 574 7.26 17.22 -13.64
C GLN A 574 5.92 16.75 -13.06
N TRP A 575 5.88 16.46 -11.75
CA TRP A 575 4.72 15.81 -11.11
C TRP A 575 3.44 16.66 -11.14
N SER A 576 3.58 17.98 -11.02
CA SER A 576 2.48 18.95 -11.07
C SER A 576 1.84 19.10 -12.46
N ASP A 577 2.56 18.77 -13.54
CA ASP A 577 2.09 18.93 -14.93
C ASP A 577 1.22 17.77 -15.43
N ILE A 578 1.07 16.70 -14.64
CA ILE A 578 0.36 15.48 -15.04
C ILE A 578 -1.15 15.73 -15.07
N LYS A 579 -1.76 15.59 -16.26
CA LYS A 579 -3.21 15.74 -16.49
C LYS A 579 -3.82 14.48 -17.09
N ALA A 580 -5.08 14.20 -16.73
CA ALA A 580 -5.85 13.06 -17.21
C ALA A 580 -6.43 13.27 -18.64
N GLU A 581 -5.63 13.83 -19.56
CA GLU A 581 -6.06 14.14 -20.93
C GLU A 581 -5.32 13.28 -21.97
N LEU A 582 -6.00 12.94 -23.07
CA LEU A 582 -5.37 12.22 -24.19
C LEU A 582 -4.25 13.04 -24.83
N SER A 583 -4.42 14.36 -24.91
CA SER A 583 -3.42 15.33 -25.38
C SER A 583 -2.10 15.20 -24.63
N TRP A 584 -2.17 15.03 -23.30
CA TRP A 584 -1.03 14.86 -22.43
C TRP A 584 -0.30 13.56 -22.72
N VAL A 585 -1.01 12.44 -22.86
CA VAL A 585 -0.40 11.13 -23.16
C VAL A 585 0.29 11.13 -24.53
N VAL A 586 -0.30 11.77 -25.54
CA VAL A 586 0.31 11.92 -26.87
C VAL A 586 1.63 12.70 -26.78
N ASN A 587 1.67 13.77 -25.98
CA ASN A 587 2.86 14.62 -25.83
C ASN A 587 4.06 13.91 -25.17
N GLN A 588 3.82 12.79 -24.46
CA GLN A 588 4.88 12.00 -23.83
C GLN A 588 5.64 11.11 -24.82
N THR A 589 5.07 10.86 -26.01
CA THR A 589 5.69 9.98 -27.01
C THR A 589 6.66 10.71 -27.94
N SER A 590 7.60 9.97 -28.55
CA SER A 590 8.65 10.57 -29.38
C SER A 590 8.08 11.23 -30.63
N LYS A 591 8.47 12.49 -30.88
CA LYS A 591 8.03 13.28 -32.04
C LYS A 591 8.60 12.77 -33.37
N SER A 592 9.65 11.94 -33.32
CA SER A 592 10.46 11.59 -34.49
C SER A 592 9.90 10.45 -35.33
N ILE A 593 8.90 9.74 -34.80
CA ILE A 593 8.23 8.60 -35.46
C ILE A 593 6.80 8.97 -35.85
N THR A 594 6.24 10.02 -35.24
CA THR A 594 4.98 10.63 -35.71
C THR A 594 5.28 11.40 -37.00
N GLN A 595 4.92 10.84 -38.16
CA GLN A 595 4.76 11.66 -39.35
C GLN A 595 3.89 12.89 -39.00
N PRO A 596 4.20 14.09 -39.52
CA PRO A 596 3.37 15.23 -39.23
C PRO A 596 2.01 14.98 -39.89
N GLN A 597 0.92 15.44 -39.25
CA GLN A 597 -0.43 15.62 -39.85
C GLN A 597 -1.45 14.48 -39.72
N ARG A 598 -1.56 13.80 -38.57
CA ARG A 598 -2.88 13.31 -38.15
C ARG A 598 -3.22 13.84 -36.77
N THR A 599 -4.32 14.58 -36.67
CA THR A 599 -4.90 14.99 -35.40
C THR A 599 -5.37 13.73 -34.69
N ILE A 600 -4.64 13.28 -33.68
CA ILE A 600 -5.06 12.15 -32.84
C ILE A 600 -6.25 12.64 -32.01
N GLN A 601 -7.46 12.24 -32.41
CA GLN A 601 -8.70 12.53 -31.68
C GLN A 601 -9.19 11.31 -30.91
N THR A 602 -8.85 10.10 -31.36
CA THR A 602 -9.35 8.83 -30.82
C THR A 602 -8.22 7.92 -30.34
N ILE A 603 -8.52 7.07 -29.34
CA ILE A 603 -7.56 6.09 -28.78
C ILE A 603 -7.17 5.02 -29.82
N SER A 604 -8.10 4.63 -30.69
CA SER A 604 -7.83 3.72 -31.81
C SER A 604 -6.76 4.29 -32.75
N ASP A 605 -6.88 5.57 -33.10
CA ASP A 605 -5.91 6.23 -33.99
C ASP A 605 -4.52 6.30 -33.35
N LEU A 606 -4.45 6.49 -32.03
CA LEU A 606 -3.20 6.51 -31.28
C LEU A 606 -2.48 5.16 -31.34
N LEU A 607 -3.23 4.06 -31.26
CA LEU A 607 -2.67 2.71 -31.24
C LEU A 607 -2.39 2.18 -32.65
N ASP A 608 -3.16 2.59 -33.65
CA ASP A 608 -2.94 2.24 -35.06
C ASP A 608 -1.72 2.97 -35.65
N LEU A 609 -1.45 4.21 -35.23
CA LEU A 609 -0.31 5.00 -35.70
C LEU A 609 1.03 4.55 -35.08
N LYS A 610 0.98 3.95 -33.89
CA LYS A 610 2.16 3.48 -33.15
C LYS A 610 2.49 2.05 -33.56
N SER A 611 3.29 1.91 -34.63
CA SER A 611 3.77 0.61 -35.09
C SER A 611 5.07 0.15 -34.41
N ASP A 612 5.77 1.07 -33.75
CA ASP A 612 7.13 0.84 -33.27
C ASP A 612 7.14 0.47 -31.77
N LEU A 613 8.04 -0.45 -31.40
CA LEU A 613 8.21 -0.90 -30.00
C LEU A 613 8.42 0.27 -29.03
N VAL A 614 9.19 1.27 -29.43
CA VAL A 614 9.52 2.45 -28.61
C VAL A 614 8.26 3.23 -28.19
N ASP A 615 7.29 3.32 -29.08
CA ASP A 615 6.06 4.08 -28.82
C ASP A 615 5.17 3.37 -27.79
N PHE A 616 5.17 2.03 -27.78
CA PHE A 616 4.45 1.24 -26.77
C PHE A 616 5.13 1.33 -25.39
N PHE A 617 6.47 1.32 -25.32
CA PHE A 617 7.19 1.49 -24.05
C PHE A 617 6.98 2.87 -23.43
N THR A 618 7.05 3.92 -24.24
CA THR A 618 6.79 5.29 -23.76
C THR A 618 5.33 5.49 -23.36
N LEU A 619 4.38 4.91 -24.11
CA LEU A 619 2.96 4.89 -23.75
C LEU A 619 2.71 4.13 -22.43
N ALA A 620 3.35 2.97 -22.23
CA ALA A 620 3.27 2.21 -20.99
C ALA A 620 3.78 3.01 -19.79
N GLY A 621 4.92 3.70 -19.96
CA GLY A 621 5.47 4.60 -18.93
C GLY A 621 4.53 5.75 -18.59
N ALA A 622 3.90 6.38 -19.60
CA ALA A 622 2.92 7.45 -19.38
C ALA A 622 1.66 6.95 -18.65
N CYS A 623 1.13 5.79 -19.03
CA CYS A 623 -0.03 5.18 -18.37
C CYS A 623 0.28 4.81 -16.91
N PHE A 624 1.48 4.28 -16.66
CA PHE A 624 1.93 3.95 -15.31
C PHE A 624 1.97 5.19 -14.41
N VAL A 625 2.52 6.31 -14.90
CA VAL A 625 2.57 7.57 -14.14
C VAL A 625 1.18 8.15 -13.89
N LEU A 626 0.26 8.09 -14.85
CA LEU A 626 -1.14 8.47 -14.62
C LEU A 626 -1.75 7.66 -13.48
N GLY A 627 -1.49 6.36 -13.45
CA GLY A 627 -1.94 5.50 -12.36
C GLY A 627 -1.33 5.87 -11.01
N LEU A 628 -0.04 6.27 -10.95
CA LEU A 628 0.59 6.75 -9.72
C LEU A 628 0.02 8.09 -9.25
N ARG A 629 -0.22 9.03 -10.17
CA ARG A 629 -0.71 10.39 -9.85
C ARG A 629 -2.14 10.38 -9.30
N PHE A 630 -2.98 9.52 -9.85
CA PHE A 630 -4.38 9.37 -9.49
C PHE A 630 -4.66 8.13 -8.63
N ALA A 631 -3.62 7.54 -8.02
CA ALA A 631 -3.73 6.36 -7.17
C ALA A 631 -4.74 6.57 -6.03
N GLY A 632 -5.76 5.71 -5.96
CA GLY A 632 -6.83 5.75 -4.96
C GLY A 632 -7.77 6.96 -5.02
N SER A 633 -7.58 7.88 -5.97
CA SER A 633 -8.44 9.06 -6.12
C SER A 633 -9.82 8.71 -6.69
N GLY A 634 -9.90 7.64 -7.50
CA GLY A 634 -11.10 7.26 -8.24
C GLY A 634 -11.61 8.35 -9.18
N ASN A 635 -10.70 9.07 -9.82
CA ASN A 635 -11.00 10.00 -10.90
C ASN A 635 -11.51 9.22 -12.13
N GLU A 636 -12.73 9.54 -12.59
CA GLU A 636 -13.39 8.87 -13.72
C GLU A 636 -12.68 9.17 -15.04
N GLU A 637 -12.22 10.40 -15.28
CA GLU A 637 -11.56 10.78 -16.54
C GLU A 637 -10.27 9.99 -16.76
N ALA A 638 -9.43 9.89 -15.72
CA ALA A 638 -8.19 9.13 -15.75
C ALA A 638 -8.45 7.63 -15.93
N PHE A 639 -9.53 7.12 -15.34
CA PHE A 639 -9.93 5.73 -15.48
C PHE A 639 -10.43 5.40 -16.88
N GLU A 640 -11.33 6.21 -17.47
CA GLU A 640 -11.83 5.99 -18.82
C GLU A 640 -10.71 6.04 -19.86
N LEU A 641 -9.77 6.97 -19.70
CA LEU A 641 -8.61 7.06 -20.59
C LEU A 641 -7.70 5.82 -20.49
N THR A 642 -7.33 5.41 -19.27
CA THR A 642 -6.43 4.26 -19.08
C THR A 642 -7.09 2.94 -19.44
N MET A 643 -8.37 2.76 -19.08
CA MET A 643 -9.15 1.58 -19.42
C MET A 643 -9.41 1.51 -20.93
N GLY A 644 -9.72 2.63 -21.58
CA GLY A 644 -9.88 2.70 -23.04
C GLY A 644 -8.61 2.29 -23.80
N ILE A 645 -7.42 2.70 -23.31
CA ILE A 645 -6.13 2.25 -23.86
C ILE A 645 -5.97 0.73 -23.72
N VAL A 646 -6.33 0.16 -22.55
CA VAL A 646 -6.23 -1.28 -22.30
C VAL A 646 -7.18 -2.08 -23.20
N GLU A 647 -8.44 -1.65 -23.30
CA GLU A 647 -9.47 -2.32 -24.10
C GLU A 647 -9.09 -2.31 -25.59
N GLU A 648 -8.67 -1.16 -26.12
CA GLU A 648 -8.26 -1.05 -27.51
C GLU A 648 -6.96 -1.83 -27.77
N PHE A 649 -6.02 -1.84 -26.83
CA PHE A 649 -4.82 -2.67 -26.94
C PHE A 649 -5.18 -4.16 -27.00
N VAL A 650 -6.10 -4.64 -26.15
CA VAL A 650 -6.59 -6.02 -26.20
C VAL A 650 -7.33 -6.32 -27.52
N CYS A 651 -8.10 -5.36 -28.04
CA CYS A 651 -8.74 -5.48 -29.36
C CYS A 651 -7.71 -5.60 -30.49
N MET A 652 -6.66 -4.78 -30.49
CA MET A 652 -5.56 -4.89 -31.46
C MET A 652 -4.88 -6.26 -31.42
N LEU A 653 -4.66 -6.83 -30.23
CA LEU A 653 -4.07 -8.16 -30.07
C LEU A 653 -4.93 -9.28 -30.65
N ASN A 654 -6.25 -9.13 -30.60
CA ASN A 654 -7.17 -10.12 -31.17
C ASN A 654 -7.30 -9.99 -32.70
N ARG A 655 -7.06 -8.81 -33.28
CA ARG A 655 -7.19 -8.55 -34.74
C ARG A 655 -5.97 -8.99 -35.56
N LYS A 656 -4.75 -8.84 -35.05
CA LYS A 656 -3.50 -9.07 -35.82
C LYS A 656 -3.01 -10.54 -35.81
N GLN A 657 -3.90 -11.53 -35.72
CA GLN A 657 -3.51 -12.95 -35.67
C GLN A 657 -3.02 -13.51 -37.03
N ASP A 658 -3.23 -12.79 -38.15
CA ASP A 658 -3.13 -13.37 -39.49
C ASP A 658 -1.90 -12.96 -40.35
N SER A 659 -0.98 -12.11 -39.86
CA SER A 659 0.23 -11.71 -40.63
C SER A 659 1.55 -12.20 -40.01
N SER A 660 2.56 -12.45 -40.85
CA SER A 660 3.85 -13.06 -40.50
C SER A 660 4.99 -12.11 -40.86
N THR A 661 5.40 -11.24 -39.93
CA THR A 661 6.62 -10.42 -40.08
C THR A 661 7.48 -10.48 -38.81
N ASP A 662 8.81 -10.39 -38.94
CA ASP A 662 9.76 -10.53 -37.82
C ASP A 662 9.61 -9.44 -36.73
N LEU A 663 9.18 -8.23 -37.12
CA LEU A 663 8.84 -7.16 -36.18
C LEU A 663 7.62 -7.53 -35.32
N GLU A 664 6.65 -8.24 -35.89
CA GLU A 664 5.52 -8.76 -35.12
C GLU A 664 5.96 -9.81 -34.12
N HIS A 665 6.97 -10.63 -34.39
CA HIS A 665 7.49 -11.59 -33.41
C HIS A 665 8.13 -10.91 -32.20
N ALA A 666 8.92 -9.84 -32.41
CA ALA A 666 9.50 -9.04 -31.34
C ALA A 666 8.44 -8.25 -30.55
N LEU A 667 7.43 -7.68 -31.23
CA LEU A 667 6.26 -7.10 -30.59
C LEU A 667 5.48 -8.15 -29.80
N ARG A 668 5.24 -9.34 -30.34
CA ARG A 668 4.51 -10.44 -29.67
C ARG A 668 5.18 -10.90 -28.38
N SER A 669 6.52 -10.87 -28.33
CA SER A 669 7.26 -11.16 -27.10
C SER A 669 7.02 -10.10 -26.02
N ASN A 670 7.13 -8.82 -26.39
CA ASN A 670 7.03 -7.68 -25.47
C ASN A 670 5.60 -7.22 -25.16
N ILE A 671 4.63 -7.60 -26.00
CA ILE A 671 3.19 -7.33 -25.83
C ILE A 671 2.71 -7.74 -24.44
N LYS A 672 3.26 -8.84 -23.91
CA LYS A 672 2.92 -9.35 -22.59
C LYS A 672 3.31 -8.36 -21.49
N ASN A 673 4.48 -7.74 -21.61
CA ASN A 673 5.00 -6.76 -20.66
C ASN A 673 4.19 -5.46 -20.71
N PHE A 674 3.82 -5.00 -21.90
CA PHE A 674 2.96 -3.82 -22.04
C PHE A 674 1.60 -4.01 -21.39
N LEU A 675 0.95 -5.17 -21.65
CA LEU A 675 -0.35 -5.47 -21.07
C LEU A 675 -0.29 -5.50 -19.53
N ASN A 676 0.81 -6.02 -18.97
CA ASN A 676 1.01 -6.03 -17.52
C ASN A 676 1.01 -4.60 -16.94
N VAL A 677 1.80 -3.69 -17.53
CA VAL A 677 1.89 -2.30 -17.08
C VAL A 677 0.57 -1.56 -17.27
N PHE A 678 -0.10 -1.77 -18.41
CA PHE A 678 -1.37 -1.12 -18.72
C PHE A 678 -2.49 -1.53 -17.77
N ILE A 679 -2.53 -2.77 -17.28
CA ILE A 679 -3.60 -3.25 -16.38
C ILE A 679 -3.45 -2.70 -14.95
N ILE A 680 -2.23 -2.46 -14.49
CA ILE A 680 -2.00 -1.94 -13.14
C ILE A 680 -2.43 -0.48 -13.01
N ALA A 681 -2.26 0.32 -14.06
CA ALA A 681 -2.68 1.74 -14.07
C ALA A 681 -4.16 1.97 -13.66
N PRO A 682 -5.18 1.39 -14.33
CA PRO A 682 -6.57 1.55 -13.93
C PRO A 682 -6.88 0.90 -12.57
N ALA A 683 -6.18 -0.18 -12.21
CA ALA A 683 -6.34 -0.81 -10.89
C ALA A 683 -5.81 0.06 -9.73
N MET A 684 -4.73 0.83 -9.95
CA MET A 684 -4.22 1.81 -8.98
C MET A 684 -5.20 2.97 -8.80
N ILE A 685 -5.79 3.48 -9.88
CA ILE A 685 -6.75 4.60 -9.85
C ILE A 685 -8.01 4.22 -9.06
N MET A 686 -8.55 3.02 -9.32
CA MET A 686 -9.78 2.49 -8.70
C MET A 686 -9.52 1.59 -7.48
N ALA A 687 -8.37 1.76 -6.81
CA ALA A 687 -7.99 0.94 -5.66
C ALA A 687 -9.04 1.02 -4.54
N GLY A 688 -9.54 -0.13 -4.10
CA GLY A 688 -10.55 -0.29 -3.03
C GLY A 688 -12.01 -0.09 -3.45
N ARG A 689 -12.31 0.49 -4.62
CA ARG A 689 -13.70 0.77 -5.06
C ARG A 689 -14.43 -0.45 -5.66
N GLY A 690 -13.68 -1.45 -6.11
CA GLY A 690 -14.23 -2.69 -6.65
C GLY A 690 -14.87 -2.56 -8.04
N GLU A 691 -14.19 -1.86 -8.95
CA GLU A 691 -14.69 -1.58 -10.30
C GLU A 691 -14.88 -2.85 -11.15
N LEU A 692 -16.07 -3.00 -11.75
CA LEU A 692 -16.50 -4.25 -12.40
C LEU A 692 -15.82 -4.45 -13.76
N ARG A 693 -15.52 -3.37 -14.50
CA ARG A 693 -14.83 -3.44 -15.78
C ARG A 693 -13.45 -4.10 -15.65
N VAL A 694 -12.69 -3.71 -14.62
CA VAL A 694 -11.37 -4.30 -14.32
C VAL A 694 -11.52 -5.77 -13.92
N LEU A 695 -12.49 -6.11 -13.06
CA LEU A 695 -12.78 -7.50 -12.68
C LEU A 695 -13.11 -8.38 -13.89
N ARG A 696 -13.96 -7.91 -14.80
CA ARG A 696 -14.33 -8.62 -16.04
C ARG A 696 -13.12 -8.82 -16.95
N LEU A 697 -12.30 -7.79 -17.13
CA LEU A 697 -11.08 -7.87 -17.92
C LEU A 697 -10.10 -8.91 -17.34
N VAL A 698 -9.81 -8.82 -16.04
CA VAL A 698 -8.91 -9.79 -15.37
C VAL A 698 -9.46 -11.20 -15.46
N ARG A 699 -10.79 -11.39 -15.33
CA ARG A 699 -11.44 -12.70 -15.49
C ARG A 699 -11.22 -13.28 -16.89
N VAL A 700 -11.30 -12.46 -17.93
CA VAL A 700 -11.04 -12.89 -19.32
C VAL A 700 -9.56 -13.24 -19.50
N LEU A 701 -8.65 -12.38 -19.04
CA LEU A 701 -7.21 -12.58 -19.19
C LEU A 701 -6.65 -13.73 -18.35
N ARG A 702 -7.32 -14.08 -17.25
CA ARG A 702 -6.99 -15.24 -16.39
C ARG A 702 -7.42 -16.57 -17.03
N ARG A 703 -8.42 -16.59 -17.92
CA ARG A 703 -8.91 -17.83 -18.55
C ARG A 703 -7.91 -18.30 -19.60
N PHE A 704 -7.32 -19.45 -19.33
CA PHE A 704 -6.48 -20.18 -20.27
C PHE A 704 -7.33 -20.65 -21.47
N ARG A 705 -7.25 -19.97 -22.62
CA ARG A 705 -7.82 -20.48 -23.88
C ARG A 705 -6.78 -21.39 -24.52
N GLY A 706 -6.94 -22.70 -24.30
CA GLY A 706 -5.99 -23.78 -24.62
C GLY A 706 -5.60 -24.01 -26.09
N ASN A 707 -5.63 -22.99 -26.94
CA ASN A 707 -5.02 -23.01 -28.27
C ASN A 707 -4.23 -21.72 -28.61
N ASN A 708 -4.27 -20.67 -27.79
CA ASN A 708 -3.49 -19.45 -28.02
C ASN A 708 -2.07 -19.58 -27.46
N ARG A 709 -1.22 -20.39 -28.12
CA ARG A 709 0.24 -20.45 -27.87
C ARG A 709 0.89 -19.05 -27.94
N VAL A 710 0.28 -18.12 -28.68
CA VAL A 710 0.74 -16.73 -28.86
C VAL A 710 0.71 -15.91 -27.56
N LEU A 711 -0.19 -16.21 -26.63
CA LEU A 711 -0.34 -15.47 -25.36
C LEU A 711 0.42 -16.12 -24.19
N GLY A 712 1.42 -16.96 -24.47
CA GLY A 712 2.20 -17.75 -23.49
C GLY A 712 2.31 -17.05 -22.13
N THR A 713 1.72 -17.67 -21.12
CA THR A 713 1.49 -17.09 -19.80
C THR A 713 2.71 -17.32 -18.92
N ASN A 714 3.41 -16.24 -18.57
CA ASN A 714 4.53 -16.29 -17.63
C ASN A 714 4.01 -16.04 -16.21
N TYR A 715 4.78 -16.47 -15.21
CA TYR A 715 4.48 -16.24 -13.79
C TYR A 715 4.22 -14.76 -13.48
N GLY A 716 5.08 -13.84 -13.96
CA GLY A 716 4.93 -12.40 -13.73
C GLY A 716 3.63 -11.80 -14.27
N ARG A 717 3.10 -12.31 -15.39
CA ARG A 717 1.79 -11.87 -15.90
C ARG A 717 0.66 -12.23 -14.95
N HIS A 718 0.67 -13.45 -14.41
CA HIS A 718 -0.31 -13.86 -13.41
C HIS A 718 -0.18 -13.03 -12.14
N MET A 719 1.05 -12.75 -11.70
CA MET A 719 1.30 -11.89 -10.53
C MET A 719 0.66 -10.52 -10.71
N VAL A 720 0.83 -9.89 -11.87
CA VAL A 720 0.24 -8.59 -12.20
C VAL A 720 -1.28 -8.62 -12.25
N LEU A 721 -1.87 -9.60 -12.92
CA LEU A 721 -3.33 -9.75 -13.00
C LEU A 721 -3.94 -9.94 -11.60
N HIS A 722 -3.28 -10.70 -10.73
CA HIS A 722 -3.73 -10.94 -9.37
C HIS A 722 -3.48 -9.74 -8.46
N MET A 723 -2.37 -9.00 -8.64
CA MET A 723 -2.14 -7.72 -7.98
C MET A 723 -3.20 -6.69 -8.35
N ALA A 724 -3.50 -6.51 -9.65
CA ALA A 724 -4.55 -5.61 -10.11
C ALA A 724 -5.92 -5.98 -9.52
N LEU A 725 -6.26 -7.27 -9.50
CA LEU A 725 -7.48 -7.76 -8.84
C LEU A 725 -7.49 -7.43 -7.35
N GLY A 726 -6.39 -7.71 -6.64
CA GLY A 726 -6.24 -7.41 -5.23
C GLY A 726 -6.34 -5.91 -4.91
N LEU A 727 -5.76 -5.04 -5.76
CA LEU A 727 -5.83 -3.59 -5.62
C LEU A 727 -7.26 -3.05 -5.76
N THR A 728 -8.00 -3.52 -6.77
CA THR A 728 -9.40 -3.09 -6.95
C THR A 728 -10.27 -3.41 -5.73
N PHE A 729 -9.95 -4.48 -5.00
CA PHE A 729 -10.65 -4.93 -3.79
C PHE A 729 -9.78 -4.84 -2.53
N LEU A 730 -8.91 -3.83 -2.43
CA LEU A 730 -7.93 -3.70 -1.35
C LEU A 730 -8.60 -3.73 0.03
N GLY A 731 -8.21 -4.71 0.86
CA GLY A 731 -8.82 -5.00 2.16
C GLY A 731 -10.34 -5.07 2.15
N LYS A 732 -10.91 -5.70 1.10
CA LYS A 732 -12.35 -5.80 0.83
C LYS A 732 -13.06 -4.44 0.73
N GLY A 733 -12.35 -3.42 0.27
CA GLY A 733 -12.85 -2.05 0.10
C GLY A 733 -12.68 -1.13 1.31
N ARG A 734 -11.96 -1.57 2.35
CA ARG A 734 -11.64 -0.72 3.51
C ARG A 734 -10.49 0.23 3.29
N PHE A 735 -9.54 -0.16 2.45
CA PHE A 735 -8.30 0.58 2.24
C PHE A 735 -8.24 1.06 0.80
N SER A 736 -7.56 2.18 0.59
CA SER A 736 -7.19 2.68 -0.73
C SER A 736 -5.73 3.15 -0.71
N LEU A 737 -5.18 3.40 -1.89
CA LEU A 737 -3.82 3.91 -2.04
C LEU A 737 -3.81 5.43 -1.84
N ALA A 738 -2.72 5.96 -1.28
CA ALA A 738 -2.53 7.38 -1.11
C ALA A 738 -1.37 7.87 -1.98
N ALA A 739 -1.59 8.93 -2.77
CA ALA A 739 -0.58 9.58 -3.60
C ALA A 739 0.32 10.56 -2.79
N HIS A 740 0.73 10.16 -1.59
CA HIS A 740 1.70 10.90 -0.76
C HIS A 740 3.14 10.54 -1.19
N PRO A 741 4.16 11.41 -1.06
CA PRO A 741 5.57 11.10 -1.38
C PRO A 741 6.06 9.71 -0.95
N LYS A 742 5.85 9.36 0.34
CA LYS A 742 6.13 8.01 0.88
C LYS A 742 5.40 6.90 0.10
N GLY A 743 4.11 7.09 -0.15
CA GLY A 743 3.26 6.16 -0.90
C GLY A 743 3.72 6.03 -2.36
N VAL A 744 4.08 7.13 -3.03
CA VAL A 744 4.59 7.12 -4.41
C VAL A 744 5.88 6.33 -4.49
N ALA A 745 6.84 6.56 -3.60
CA ALA A 745 8.08 5.78 -3.55
C ALA A 745 7.85 4.29 -3.32
N SER A 746 6.95 3.93 -2.39
CA SER A 746 6.57 2.54 -2.12
C SER A 746 5.84 1.90 -3.31
N MET A 747 4.94 2.62 -3.98
CA MET A 747 4.24 2.14 -5.18
C MET A 747 5.20 1.95 -6.36
N LEU A 748 6.19 2.84 -6.52
CA LEU A 748 7.23 2.71 -7.55
C LEU A 748 8.08 1.44 -7.34
N ALA A 749 8.40 1.11 -6.09
CA ALA A 749 9.11 -0.12 -5.76
C ALA A 749 8.23 -1.37 -5.92
N ALA A 750 6.98 -1.33 -5.47
CA ALA A 750 6.06 -2.47 -5.52
C ALA A 750 5.56 -2.81 -6.93
N PHE A 751 5.35 -1.79 -7.77
CA PHE A 751 4.82 -1.94 -9.13
C PHE A 751 5.85 -1.66 -10.21
N TYR A 752 7.14 -1.88 -9.92
CA TYR A 752 8.19 -1.71 -10.92
C TYR A 752 7.81 -2.45 -12.23
N PRO A 753 7.86 -1.78 -13.39
CA PRO A 753 7.18 -2.25 -14.61
C PRO A 753 7.87 -3.43 -15.33
N ILE A 754 8.82 -4.09 -14.67
CA ILE A 754 9.50 -5.31 -15.15
C ILE A 754 9.14 -6.43 -14.18
N TYR A 755 8.52 -7.49 -14.70
CA TYR A 755 8.02 -8.61 -13.89
C TYR A 755 8.81 -9.90 -14.15
N PRO A 756 8.93 -10.79 -13.14
CA PRO A 756 9.63 -12.07 -13.27
C PRO A 756 9.11 -12.96 -14.39
N GLN A 757 10.02 -13.67 -15.09
CA GLN A 757 9.61 -14.65 -16.10
C GLN A 757 9.16 -15.96 -15.46
N THR A 758 9.90 -16.45 -14.48
CA THR A 758 9.61 -17.65 -13.68
C THR A 758 9.43 -17.27 -12.20
N SER A 759 9.07 -18.23 -11.35
CA SER A 759 8.88 -17.98 -9.91
C SER A 759 10.19 -17.77 -9.14
N SER A 760 11.32 -18.26 -9.66
CA SER A 760 12.65 -18.13 -9.05
C SER A 760 13.49 -16.98 -9.63
N ASP A 761 13.04 -16.38 -10.73
CA ASP A 761 13.73 -15.29 -11.43
C ASP A 761 13.52 -13.94 -10.72
N ASN A 762 14.61 -13.31 -10.29
CA ASN A 762 14.61 -12.02 -9.61
C ASN A 762 15.53 -10.98 -10.31
N ARG A 763 15.88 -11.21 -11.57
CA ARG A 763 16.86 -10.40 -12.30
C ARG A 763 16.33 -9.02 -12.72
#